data_AF-A0A2K8Z017-F1
#
_entry.id   AF-A0A2K8Z017-F1
#
_cell.length_a   1.000
_cell.length_b   1.000
_cell.length_c   1.000
_cell.angle_alpha   90.00
_cell.angle_beta   90.00
_cell.angle_gamma   90.00
#
_symmetry.space_group_name_H-M   'P 1'
#
loop_
_entity.id
_entity.type
_entity.pdbx_description
1 polymer ?
#
loop_
_entity_poly.entity_id
_entity_poly.type
_entity_poly.pdbx_seq_one_letter_code
_entity_poly.pdbx_strand_id
1 'polypeptide(L)'
;MSNRFIQLAFSLLSISQIQAQIKPEPATYSFTKGLVALTGSRYGREAIYADPLAYQLYSGTLKQPTEGAVFGTDEQGRDIKWMAVTADSLNRLRFRGSFRGNGGAPAGPCVVAGSLRGGIGGGGGYTYLTYSSAREQVALLNIKGNSNVYVNGELHMGDAYSMGYLHIPVKLKKGLNEFYVRGVMITANLNFPDKTALVRTDDPTLPSIRLGESNASLQGAVVVVNTSTTPLAGLQLTSKLTGKTQTTSLPVIPALSSRKIAFTFDGSGIDTKGPQPCALTLLQKGKVLDAGTISVEAVPAGASYSQTFVSHIDGSLQYYAVTPQSSATTAPSALFLSVHGAGVEASGQARAYKSKDWGNLVAATNRRPRGFNWEDWGRLDALEVLAIAKNQFNPDPQHIYLTGHSMGGHGTWFLGATYPDKWAAIAPCAGYPTLKEYGSADGVIPDSSSNPLEQMLLRSGNQSDVLKLTSNYKPLGVYVLHGDADRTVPVTYARQMRKLLGESQPDMSYYEYPGGSHWFGDESVDWKPLFDFFKWHRIPADSTVNTIDFMTANPGISSAYRWASIEQQTQPLLYSRIQLGRKGQSITGTTSNVALLKLALNEFAAKTPLTITLDANPALAYTTTSAHDTLFVRRENGQWKLAQRPDAAQKGPHRNGTFKDAFNNRMVFVYGTKGTKEENDWNWQKARYDAETWYYRGNGAIDIVADTDFSLASYADRGVVLFGNATNNAAWKQLLADCPIQLERNRVQAGTQQWQGDDLAAYFVWPIKGSKTASVAVVGGTGLKGMRAASANQYFAGASGFPDFMIFGLDMVRDGSKGVRMAGFFDNNWKLMPEKYAVNGQKNGAE
;
A
#
# COMPACT_ATOMS: atom_id res chain seq x y z
N MET A 1 -16.64 -100.42 31.44
CA MET A 1 -17.86 -99.61 31.62
C MET A 1 -17.58 -98.24 31.00
N SER A 2 -17.99 -98.00 29.76
CA SER A 2 -19.24 -97.34 29.36
C SER A 2 -18.99 -95.83 29.12
N ASN A 3 -18.70 -95.38 27.90
CA ASN A 3 -19.60 -95.02 26.80
C ASN A 3 -20.04 -93.53 26.78
N ARG A 4 -19.79 -92.91 25.61
CA ARG A 4 -20.63 -91.93 24.87
C ARG A 4 -20.49 -90.40 25.11
N PHE A 5 -19.91 -89.76 24.08
CA PHE A 5 -20.47 -88.70 23.21
C PHE A 5 -21.51 -87.73 23.78
N ILE A 6 -21.31 -86.42 23.55
CA ILE A 6 -22.20 -85.54 22.75
C ILE A 6 -21.46 -84.25 22.36
N GLN A 7 -21.57 -83.89 21.08
CA GLN A 7 -21.13 -82.65 20.45
C GLN A 7 -22.02 -81.47 20.88
N LEU A 8 -21.45 -80.28 21.07
CA LEU A 8 -22.18 -79.03 20.85
C LEU A 8 -21.29 -78.04 20.09
N ALA A 9 -21.72 -77.75 18.86
CA ALA A 9 -21.16 -76.71 18.01
C ALA A 9 -21.60 -75.33 18.54
N PHE A 10 -20.65 -74.44 18.79
CA PHE A 10 -20.92 -73.01 18.91
C PHE A 10 -20.07 -72.25 17.90
N SER A 11 -20.78 -71.67 16.94
CA SER A 11 -20.27 -70.79 15.90
C SER A 11 -19.60 -69.56 16.51
N LEU A 12 -18.29 -69.42 16.29
CA LEU A 12 -17.56 -68.17 16.54
C LEU A 12 -17.95 -67.15 15.47
N LEU A 13 -18.88 -66.25 15.83
CA LEU A 13 -19.13 -65.02 15.10
C LEU A 13 -17.90 -64.11 15.25
N SER A 14 -17.13 -64.01 14.17
CA SER A 14 -16.09 -63.02 13.95
C SER A 14 -16.72 -61.61 13.97
N ILE A 15 -16.54 -60.88 15.07
CA ILE A 15 -16.74 -59.42 15.09
C ILE A 15 -15.51 -58.81 14.43
N SER A 16 -15.54 -58.70 13.10
CA SER A 16 -14.66 -57.79 12.37
C SER A 16 -15.09 -56.37 12.68
N GLN A 17 -14.48 -55.76 13.70
CA GLN A 17 -14.49 -54.31 13.84
C GLN A 17 -13.79 -53.74 12.60
N ILE A 18 -14.58 -53.28 11.63
CA ILE A 18 -14.12 -52.36 10.60
C ILE A 18 -13.82 -51.05 11.34
N GLN A 19 -12.62 -50.95 11.91
CA GLN A 19 -11.99 -49.65 12.04
C GLN A 19 -11.86 -49.16 10.60
N ALA A 20 -12.73 -48.23 10.20
CA ALA A 20 -12.50 -47.46 8.99
C ALA A 20 -11.12 -46.84 9.15
N GLN A 21 -10.12 -47.40 8.45
CA GLN A 21 -8.81 -46.80 8.33
C GLN A 21 -9.07 -45.41 7.74
N ILE A 22 -8.98 -44.39 8.59
CA ILE A 22 -8.96 -43.00 8.16
C ILE A 22 -7.70 -42.90 7.30
N LYS A 23 -7.89 -42.93 5.97
CA LYS A 23 -6.80 -42.78 5.03
C LYS A 23 -6.11 -41.46 5.38
N PRO A 24 -4.78 -41.45 5.63
CA PRO A 24 -4.09 -40.22 5.90
C PRO A 24 -4.28 -39.27 4.71
N GLU A 25 -4.60 -38.01 5.00
CA GLU A 25 -4.73 -36.98 3.97
C GLU A 25 -3.42 -36.88 3.19
N PRO A 26 -3.47 -36.69 1.87
CA PRO A 26 -2.25 -36.49 1.09
C PRO A 26 -1.54 -35.22 1.60
N ALA A 27 -0.21 -35.21 1.59
CA ALA A 27 0.59 -34.07 2.06
C ALA A 27 0.19 -32.75 1.38
N THR A 28 -0.23 -32.84 0.11
CA THR A 28 -0.81 -31.75 -0.67
C THR A 28 -2.07 -32.23 -1.39
N TYR A 29 -3.16 -31.45 -1.29
CA TYR A 29 -4.37 -31.62 -2.08
C TYR A 29 -4.47 -30.50 -3.12
N SER A 30 -4.48 -30.84 -4.41
CA SER A 30 -4.67 -29.89 -5.51
C SER A 30 -6.12 -29.86 -5.95
N PHE A 31 -6.72 -28.67 -6.02
CA PHE A 31 -8.06 -28.51 -6.55
C PHE A 31 -8.06 -28.65 -8.07
N THR A 32 -8.67 -29.73 -8.57
CA THR A 32 -8.73 -30.03 -10.02
C THR A 32 -10.11 -29.78 -10.63
N LYS A 33 -11.12 -29.51 -9.80
CA LYS A 33 -12.50 -29.22 -10.20
C LYS A 33 -13.04 -28.05 -9.39
N GLY A 34 -13.91 -27.26 -10.00
CA GLY A 34 -14.61 -26.15 -9.35
C GLY A 34 -15.78 -25.64 -10.18
N LEU A 35 -16.46 -24.63 -9.68
CA LEU A 35 -17.46 -23.85 -10.42
C LEU A 35 -16.98 -22.42 -10.60
N VAL A 36 -17.27 -21.78 -11.72
CA VAL A 36 -16.93 -20.38 -11.97
C VAL A 36 -18.17 -19.58 -12.33
N ALA A 37 -18.27 -18.36 -11.82
CA ALA A 37 -19.31 -17.40 -12.19
C ALA A 37 -18.71 -15.98 -12.32
N LEU A 38 -19.12 -15.25 -13.35
CA LEU A 38 -18.72 -13.86 -13.58
C LEU A 38 -19.70 -12.92 -12.86
N THR A 39 -19.53 -12.81 -11.54
CA THR A 39 -20.50 -12.16 -10.64
C THR A 39 -20.54 -10.64 -10.73
N GLY A 40 -19.60 -10.01 -11.43
CA GLY A 40 -19.54 -8.56 -11.63
C GLY A 40 -18.88 -7.78 -10.51
N SER A 41 -18.00 -8.36 -9.70
CA SER A 41 -17.34 -7.59 -8.63
C SER A 41 -16.44 -6.47 -9.20
N ARG A 42 -16.56 -5.24 -8.70
CA ARG A 42 -15.67 -4.12 -8.99
C ARG A 42 -14.86 -3.72 -7.77
N TYR A 43 -13.54 -3.85 -7.90
CA TYR A 43 -12.56 -3.25 -7.01
C TYR A 43 -11.65 -2.36 -7.85
N GLY A 44 -11.43 -1.13 -7.42
CA GLY A 44 -10.67 -0.14 -8.17
C GLY A 44 -9.74 0.70 -7.31
N ARG A 45 -9.11 1.68 -7.94
CA ARG A 45 -8.30 2.73 -7.29
C ARG A 45 -9.21 3.83 -6.74
N GLU A 46 -10.23 3.42 -6.02
CA GLU A 46 -11.32 4.26 -5.51
C GLU A 46 -11.70 3.76 -4.10
N ALA A 47 -12.33 4.61 -3.30
CA ALA A 47 -12.89 4.20 -2.01
C ALA A 47 -14.15 3.33 -2.12
N ILE A 48 -14.85 3.42 -3.26
CA ILE A 48 -16.08 2.66 -3.52
C ILE A 48 -15.73 1.34 -4.20
N TYR A 49 -16.41 0.27 -3.78
CA TYR A 49 -16.41 -1.02 -4.47
C TYR A 49 -17.82 -1.56 -4.58
N ALA A 50 -18.00 -2.52 -5.49
CA ALA A 50 -19.22 -3.31 -5.58
C ALA A 50 -18.83 -4.79 -5.64
N ASP A 51 -19.54 -5.65 -4.90
CA ASP A 51 -19.30 -7.08 -4.94
C ASP A 51 -20.61 -7.82 -4.63
N PRO A 52 -21.37 -8.20 -5.68
CA PRO A 52 -22.65 -8.89 -5.50
C PRO A 52 -22.53 -10.21 -4.72
N LEU A 53 -21.42 -10.95 -4.88
CA LEU A 53 -21.23 -12.20 -4.15
C LEU A 53 -20.97 -11.92 -2.67
N ALA A 54 -20.09 -10.96 -2.37
CA ALA A 54 -19.85 -10.55 -0.98
C ALA A 54 -21.13 -10.00 -0.34
N TYR A 55 -21.91 -9.19 -1.05
CA TYR A 55 -23.20 -8.71 -0.55
C TYR A 55 -24.16 -9.86 -0.21
N GLN A 56 -24.31 -10.84 -1.11
CA GLN A 56 -25.15 -12.01 -0.85
C GLN A 56 -24.63 -12.84 0.33
N LEU A 57 -23.31 -13.01 0.44
CA LEU A 57 -22.66 -13.72 1.55
C LEU A 57 -22.91 -12.99 2.89
N TYR A 58 -22.76 -11.67 2.91
CA TYR A 58 -22.88 -10.84 4.11
C TYR A 58 -24.32 -10.72 4.60
N SER A 59 -25.28 -10.73 3.68
CA SER A 59 -26.72 -10.71 3.97
C SER A 59 -27.31 -12.09 4.24
N GLY A 60 -26.54 -13.18 4.09
CA GLY A 60 -27.03 -14.55 4.27
C GLY A 60 -28.00 -15.01 3.17
N THR A 61 -27.94 -14.37 1.99
CA THR A 61 -28.82 -14.66 0.85
C THR A 61 -28.13 -15.47 -0.25
N LEU A 62 -26.80 -15.68 -0.14
CA LEU A 62 -26.03 -16.48 -1.08
C LEU A 62 -26.50 -17.93 -1.03
N LYS A 63 -27.04 -18.42 -2.14
CA LYS A 63 -27.36 -19.84 -2.30
C LYS A 63 -26.08 -20.63 -2.58
N GLN A 64 -26.03 -21.85 -2.06
CA GLN A 64 -24.90 -22.74 -2.30
C GLN A 64 -24.72 -22.95 -3.83
N PRO A 65 -23.52 -22.71 -4.38
CA PRO A 65 -23.28 -22.90 -5.81
C PRO A 65 -23.44 -24.37 -6.25
N THR A 66 -24.21 -24.59 -7.31
CA THR A 66 -24.31 -25.86 -8.04
C THR A 66 -24.19 -25.60 -9.54
N GLU A 67 -23.73 -26.59 -10.31
CA GLU A 67 -23.56 -26.44 -11.75
C GLU A 67 -24.89 -26.07 -12.44
N GLY A 68 -24.86 -25.04 -13.29
CA GLY A 68 -26.03 -24.53 -14.00
C GLY A 68 -26.94 -23.62 -13.18
N ALA A 69 -26.76 -23.53 -11.85
CA ALA A 69 -27.55 -22.63 -11.02
C ALA A 69 -27.28 -21.16 -11.37
N VAL A 70 -28.37 -20.37 -11.38
CA VAL A 70 -28.31 -18.93 -11.60
C VAL A 70 -27.81 -18.24 -10.33
N PHE A 71 -26.69 -17.52 -10.45
CA PHE A 71 -26.16 -16.63 -9.42
C PHE A 71 -26.93 -15.30 -9.35
N GLY A 72 -27.25 -14.74 -10.53
CA GLY A 72 -27.90 -13.44 -10.69
C GLY A 72 -28.06 -13.10 -12.17
N THR A 73 -28.30 -11.84 -12.50
CA THR A 73 -28.40 -11.34 -13.88
C THR A 73 -27.35 -10.27 -14.15
N ASP A 74 -26.87 -10.18 -15.39
CA ASP A 74 -26.02 -9.08 -15.82
C ASP A 74 -26.79 -7.78 -16.09
N GLU A 75 -26.08 -6.71 -16.45
CA GLU A 75 -26.65 -5.42 -16.87
C GLU A 75 -27.61 -5.51 -18.06
N GLN A 76 -27.52 -6.57 -18.87
CA GLN A 76 -28.42 -6.80 -20.01
C GLN A 76 -29.59 -7.73 -19.64
N GLY A 77 -29.74 -8.09 -18.35
CA GLY A 77 -30.79 -8.97 -17.85
C GLY A 77 -30.57 -10.45 -18.17
N ARG A 78 -29.37 -10.86 -18.60
CA ARG A 78 -29.05 -12.26 -18.91
C ARG A 78 -28.59 -12.99 -17.65
N ASP A 79 -28.95 -14.27 -17.52
CA ASP A 79 -28.51 -15.11 -16.41
C ASP A 79 -26.98 -15.24 -16.33
N ILE A 80 -26.44 -14.95 -15.15
CA ILE A 80 -25.09 -15.35 -14.74
C ILE A 80 -25.20 -16.69 -14.04
N LYS A 81 -24.59 -17.73 -14.61
CA LYS A 81 -24.66 -19.11 -14.09
C LYS A 81 -23.31 -19.60 -13.57
N TRP A 82 -23.37 -20.50 -12.59
CA TRP A 82 -22.21 -21.27 -12.15
C TRP A 82 -21.88 -22.36 -13.18
N MET A 83 -20.66 -22.32 -13.73
CA MET A 83 -20.21 -23.23 -14.78
C MET A 83 -19.08 -24.11 -14.28
N ALA A 84 -19.12 -25.41 -14.60
CA ALA A 84 -18.03 -26.31 -14.22
C ALA A 84 -16.71 -25.94 -14.91
N VAL A 85 -15.62 -26.01 -14.15
CA VAL A 85 -14.26 -25.87 -14.63
C VAL A 85 -13.42 -27.06 -14.14
N THR A 86 -12.58 -27.58 -15.02
CA THR A 86 -11.60 -28.63 -14.71
C THR A 86 -10.21 -28.09 -14.99
N ALA A 87 -9.26 -28.45 -14.15
CA ALA A 87 -7.89 -28.00 -14.26
C ALA A 87 -7.22 -28.55 -15.54
N ASP A 88 -6.35 -27.74 -16.15
CA ASP A 88 -5.51 -28.20 -17.25
C ASP A 88 -4.29 -29.02 -16.76
N SER A 89 -3.41 -29.42 -17.68
CA SER A 89 -2.20 -30.19 -17.35
C SER A 89 -1.21 -29.47 -16.43
N LEU A 90 -1.39 -28.16 -16.20
CA LEU A 90 -0.60 -27.36 -15.27
C LEU A 90 -1.36 -27.07 -13.98
N ASN A 91 -2.42 -27.85 -13.69
CA ASN A 91 -3.34 -27.65 -12.57
C ASN A 91 -4.03 -26.27 -12.54
N ARG A 92 -4.16 -25.61 -13.70
CA ARG A 92 -4.83 -24.30 -13.78
C ARG A 92 -6.31 -24.48 -14.04
N LEU A 93 -7.14 -24.00 -13.12
CA LEU A 93 -8.57 -23.83 -13.32
C LEU A 93 -8.79 -22.56 -14.13
N ARG A 94 -9.27 -22.72 -15.36
CA ARG A 94 -9.53 -21.60 -16.28
C ARG A 94 -10.88 -21.75 -16.95
N PHE A 95 -11.60 -20.64 -17.03
CA PHE A 95 -12.77 -20.53 -17.87
C PHE A 95 -12.35 -20.45 -19.35
N ARG A 96 -12.92 -21.29 -20.22
CA ARG A 96 -12.59 -21.36 -21.66
C ARG A 96 -13.62 -20.66 -22.58
N GLY A 97 -14.65 -20.03 -22.03
CA GLY A 97 -15.65 -19.31 -22.82
C GLY A 97 -15.10 -17.99 -23.39
N SER A 98 -15.61 -17.58 -24.56
CA SER A 98 -15.34 -16.27 -25.15
C SER A 98 -15.91 -15.16 -24.28
N PHE A 99 -15.04 -14.29 -23.75
CA PHE A 99 -15.41 -13.12 -22.94
C PHE A 99 -16.31 -12.16 -23.74
N ARG A 100 -17.63 -12.23 -23.56
CA ARG A 100 -18.61 -11.27 -24.15
C ARG A 100 -19.76 -10.86 -23.23
N GLY A 101 -19.68 -11.12 -21.91
CA GLY A 101 -20.73 -10.76 -20.95
C GLY A 101 -20.16 -10.05 -19.72
N ASN A 102 -20.66 -8.84 -19.47
CA ASN A 102 -20.36 -8.03 -18.29
C ASN A 102 -21.12 -8.60 -17.07
N GLY A 103 -20.55 -8.57 -15.87
CA GLY A 103 -21.25 -9.01 -14.65
C GLY A 103 -22.02 -7.90 -13.92
N GLY A 104 -21.94 -6.66 -14.40
CA GLY A 104 -22.86 -5.59 -13.98
C GLY A 104 -22.64 -4.99 -12.58
N ALA A 105 -21.42 -4.57 -12.23
CA ALA A 105 -21.26 -3.64 -11.11
C ALA A 105 -21.90 -2.28 -11.46
N PRO A 106 -22.78 -1.71 -10.61
CA PRO A 106 -23.35 -0.39 -10.87
C PRO A 106 -22.27 0.67 -10.95
N ALA A 107 -22.46 1.68 -11.80
CA ALA A 107 -21.53 2.79 -12.02
C ALA A 107 -21.00 3.36 -10.68
N GLY A 108 -19.69 3.57 -10.61
CA GLY A 108 -19.03 4.31 -9.54
C GLY A 108 -18.70 5.71 -10.05
N PRO A 109 -18.20 6.61 -9.18
CA PRO A 109 -17.47 7.77 -9.69
C PRO A 109 -16.41 7.22 -10.65
N CYS A 110 -16.37 7.68 -11.90
CA CYS A 110 -15.36 7.25 -12.90
C CYS A 110 -15.56 5.94 -13.63
N VAL A 111 -16.72 5.27 -13.54
CA VAL A 111 -16.92 4.03 -14.30
C VAL A 111 -18.29 4.02 -14.97
N VAL A 112 -18.30 3.99 -16.30
CA VAL A 112 -19.50 3.67 -17.08
C VAL A 112 -19.92 2.24 -16.73
N ALA A 113 -21.21 2.05 -16.41
CA ALA A 113 -21.80 0.71 -16.32
C ALA A 113 -21.42 -0.07 -17.60
N GLY A 114 -20.90 -1.29 -17.47
CA GLY A 114 -20.39 -2.02 -18.64
C GLY A 114 -18.89 -2.34 -18.65
N SER A 115 -18.07 -1.67 -17.84
CA SER A 115 -16.62 -1.68 -18.05
C SER A 115 -15.88 -2.94 -17.57
N LEU A 116 -15.02 -3.49 -18.45
CA LEU A 116 -14.39 -4.82 -18.33
C LEU A 116 -13.18 -4.91 -17.38
N ARG A 117 -12.67 -3.79 -16.85
CA ARG A 117 -11.42 -3.75 -16.08
C ARG A 117 -11.63 -3.26 -14.65
N GLY A 118 -12.05 -4.16 -13.76
CA GLY A 118 -12.12 -3.92 -12.33
C GLY A 118 -10.88 -4.45 -11.60
N GLY A 119 -9.84 -3.62 -11.47
CA GLY A 119 -8.74 -3.88 -10.52
C GLY A 119 -7.75 -4.99 -10.88
N ILE A 120 -6.94 -5.37 -9.88
CA ILE A 120 -5.87 -6.37 -10.05
C ILE A 120 -6.50 -7.78 -10.12
N GLY A 121 -6.68 -8.28 -11.35
CA GLY A 121 -7.24 -9.59 -11.65
C GLY A 121 -8.29 -9.49 -12.73
N GLY A 122 -8.22 -10.33 -13.77
CA GLY A 122 -9.15 -10.25 -14.90
C GLY A 122 -10.59 -10.54 -14.49
N GLY A 123 -11.51 -9.64 -14.87
CA GLY A 123 -12.98 -9.80 -14.88
C GLY A 123 -13.61 -10.24 -13.56
N GLY A 124 -14.27 -9.33 -12.84
CA GLY A 124 -14.88 -9.55 -11.52
C GLY A 124 -15.73 -10.81 -11.38
N GLY A 125 -15.09 -11.94 -11.07
CA GLY A 125 -15.71 -13.25 -11.02
C GLY A 125 -15.07 -14.13 -9.95
N TYR A 126 -15.78 -15.19 -9.61
CA TYR A 126 -15.42 -16.11 -8.54
C TYR A 126 -15.26 -17.53 -9.04
N THR A 127 -14.24 -18.21 -8.53
CA THR A 127 -14.13 -19.67 -8.57
C THR A 127 -14.55 -20.22 -7.22
N TYR A 128 -15.57 -21.07 -7.21
CA TYR A 128 -16.03 -21.82 -6.04
C TYR A 128 -15.38 -23.21 -6.02
N LEU A 129 -14.72 -23.50 -4.91
CA LEU A 129 -14.06 -24.79 -4.65
C LEU A 129 -14.59 -25.38 -3.35
N THR A 130 -14.53 -26.71 -3.25
CA THR A 130 -14.94 -27.42 -2.04
C THR A 130 -13.92 -28.48 -1.66
N TYR A 131 -13.79 -28.71 -0.35
CA TYR A 131 -12.99 -29.80 0.19
C TYR A 131 -13.70 -30.40 1.41
N SER A 132 -13.89 -31.72 1.41
CA SER A 132 -14.50 -32.42 2.55
C SER A 132 -13.41 -32.97 3.46
N SER A 133 -13.27 -32.40 4.65
CA SER A 133 -12.26 -32.82 5.63
C SER A 133 -12.81 -33.88 6.56
N ALA A 134 -12.07 -34.98 6.79
CA ALA A 134 -12.50 -36.04 7.71
C ALA A 134 -12.58 -35.57 9.19
N ARG A 135 -11.84 -34.51 9.54
CA ARG A 135 -11.75 -33.96 10.89
C ARG A 135 -11.55 -32.45 10.85
N GLU A 136 -11.71 -31.79 11.99
CA GLU A 136 -11.21 -30.44 12.15
C GLU A 136 -9.67 -30.47 12.13
N GLN A 137 -9.05 -29.68 11.25
CA GLN A 137 -7.59 -29.62 11.09
C GLN A 137 -7.15 -28.30 10.45
N VAL A 138 -5.86 -27.99 10.53
CA VAL A 138 -5.27 -26.82 9.88
C VAL A 138 -4.65 -27.25 8.55
N ALA A 139 -4.81 -26.41 7.53
CA ALA A 139 -4.13 -26.53 6.26
C ALA A 139 -3.46 -25.19 5.89
N LEU A 140 -2.41 -25.24 5.09
CA LEU A 140 -1.87 -24.07 4.40
C LEU A 140 -2.54 -23.95 3.04
N LEU A 141 -3.33 -22.91 2.87
CA LEU A 141 -3.94 -22.54 1.61
C LEU A 141 -2.92 -21.79 0.74
N ASN A 142 -2.74 -22.28 -0.48
CA ASN A 142 -1.93 -21.62 -1.50
C ASN A 142 -2.79 -21.46 -2.75
N ILE A 143 -3.16 -20.24 -3.09
CA ILE A 143 -3.86 -19.92 -4.33
C ILE A 143 -3.02 -18.90 -5.08
N LYS A 144 -2.87 -19.08 -6.40
CA LYS A 144 -2.25 -18.10 -7.31
C LYS A 144 -3.28 -17.58 -8.30
N GLY A 145 -3.19 -16.30 -8.66
CA GLY A 145 -4.06 -15.66 -9.65
C GLY A 145 -5.39 -15.15 -9.09
N ASN A 146 -5.53 -15.07 -7.76
CA ASN A 146 -6.72 -14.55 -7.09
C ASN A 146 -6.41 -13.26 -6.31
N SER A 147 -7.39 -12.38 -6.19
CA SER A 147 -7.24 -11.16 -5.38
C SER A 147 -7.52 -11.38 -3.90
N ASN A 148 -8.48 -12.26 -3.57
CA ASN A 148 -8.76 -12.75 -2.21
C ASN A 148 -9.55 -14.07 -2.26
N VAL A 149 -9.85 -14.62 -1.09
CA VAL A 149 -10.66 -15.83 -0.93
C VAL A 149 -11.45 -15.78 0.37
N TYR A 150 -12.72 -16.18 0.33
CA TYR A 150 -13.46 -16.53 1.55
C TYR A 150 -13.33 -18.03 1.82
N VAL A 151 -12.86 -18.40 3.00
CA VAL A 151 -12.79 -19.78 3.47
C VAL A 151 -13.84 -19.96 4.56
N ASN A 152 -14.91 -20.70 4.28
CA ASN A 152 -16.06 -20.83 5.20
C ASN A 152 -16.62 -19.48 5.70
N GLY A 153 -16.56 -18.43 4.86
CA GLY A 153 -17.01 -17.07 5.16
C GLY A 153 -15.93 -16.13 5.71
N GLU A 154 -14.75 -16.63 6.07
CA GLU A 154 -13.61 -15.85 6.57
C GLU A 154 -12.74 -15.34 5.42
N LEU A 155 -12.53 -14.03 5.34
CA LEU A 155 -11.81 -13.39 4.24
C LEU A 155 -10.30 -13.45 4.44
N HIS A 156 -9.58 -13.83 3.40
CA HIS A 156 -8.12 -13.89 3.34
C HIS A 156 -7.56 -13.23 2.08
N MET A 157 -6.33 -12.73 2.15
CA MET A 157 -5.65 -12.13 1.01
C MET A 157 -5.38 -13.16 -0.11
N GLY A 158 -5.31 -12.70 -1.36
CA GLY A 158 -4.97 -13.54 -2.52
C GLY A 158 -3.63 -13.17 -3.14
N ASP A 159 -3.08 -14.10 -3.93
CA ASP A 159 -1.84 -13.89 -4.69
C ASP A 159 -2.15 -13.42 -6.11
N ALA A 160 -2.55 -12.16 -6.21
CA ALA A 160 -3.07 -11.58 -7.45
C ALA A 160 -2.04 -11.51 -8.59
N TYR A 161 -0.75 -11.68 -8.26
CA TYR A 161 0.36 -11.63 -9.20
C TYR A 161 1.07 -12.98 -9.35
N SER A 162 0.54 -14.04 -8.73
CA SER A 162 1.07 -15.40 -8.80
C SER A 162 2.52 -15.54 -8.31
N MET A 163 2.94 -14.70 -7.36
CA MET A 163 4.29 -14.65 -6.81
C MET A 163 4.62 -15.89 -5.96
N GLY A 164 3.62 -16.53 -5.36
CA GLY A 164 3.76 -17.72 -4.52
C GLY A 164 4.16 -17.44 -3.08
N TYR A 165 4.07 -16.19 -2.61
CA TYR A 165 4.49 -15.79 -1.26
C TYR A 165 3.46 -16.08 -0.16
N LEU A 166 2.20 -16.34 -0.52
CA LEU A 166 1.11 -16.49 0.44
C LEU A 166 0.87 -17.94 0.82
N HIS A 167 1.28 -18.27 2.05
CA HIS A 167 1.02 -19.54 2.72
C HIS A 167 0.07 -19.31 3.89
N ILE A 168 -1.23 -19.36 3.61
CA ILE A 168 -2.25 -18.89 4.55
C ILE A 168 -2.72 -20.06 5.41
N PRO A 169 -2.41 -20.09 6.72
CA PRO A 169 -2.96 -21.11 7.61
C PRO A 169 -4.47 -20.89 7.79
N VAL A 170 -5.25 -21.88 7.36
CA VAL A 170 -6.71 -21.88 7.45
C VAL A 170 -7.18 -23.05 8.30
N LYS A 171 -8.23 -22.81 9.10
CA LYS A 171 -8.86 -23.85 9.91
C LYS A 171 -9.98 -24.51 9.13
N LEU A 172 -9.81 -25.78 8.78
CA LEU A 172 -10.82 -26.59 8.13
C LEU A 172 -11.74 -27.23 9.17
N LYS A 173 -13.05 -27.13 8.94
CA LYS A 173 -14.08 -27.81 9.73
C LYS A 173 -14.17 -29.27 9.32
N LYS A 174 -14.60 -30.15 10.22
CA LYS A 174 -15.03 -31.50 9.84
C LYS A 174 -16.21 -31.40 8.86
N GLY A 175 -16.17 -32.16 7.77
CA GLY A 175 -17.16 -32.10 6.70
C GLY A 175 -16.79 -31.10 5.60
N LEU A 176 -17.81 -30.52 4.97
CA LEU A 176 -17.64 -29.64 3.81
C LEU A 176 -17.00 -28.31 4.20
N ASN A 177 -15.94 -27.95 3.49
CA ASN A 177 -15.32 -26.62 3.52
C ASN A 177 -15.48 -25.96 2.15
N GLU A 178 -15.84 -24.69 2.16
CA GLU A 178 -16.16 -23.91 0.98
C GLU A 178 -15.14 -22.78 0.78
N PHE A 179 -14.72 -22.58 -0.47
CA PHE A 179 -13.76 -21.57 -0.86
C PHE A 179 -14.37 -20.71 -1.97
N TYR A 180 -14.65 -19.45 -1.69
CA TYR A 180 -15.11 -18.47 -2.69
C TYR A 180 -13.91 -17.62 -3.10
N VAL A 181 -13.22 -18.04 -4.15
CA VAL A 181 -11.98 -17.43 -4.62
C VAL A 181 -12.29 -16.33 -5.61
N ARG A 182 -11.90 -15.08 -5.34
CA ARG A 182 -12.06 -13.99 -6.32
C ARG A 182 -10.96 -14.05 -7.37
N GLY A 183 -11.26 -14.68 -8.48
CA GLY A 183 -10.37 -14.93 -9.61
C GLY A 183 -10.87 -16.11 -10.46
N VAL A 184 -10.70 -16.03 -11.78
CA VAL A 184 -11.23 -17.02 -12.76
C VAL A 184 -10.15 -17.77 -13.53
N MET A 185 -8.88 -17.49 -13.21
CA MET A 185 -7.69 -18.16 -13.73
C MET A 185 -6.75 -18.42 -12.57
N ILE A 186 -6.94 -19.55 -11.90
CA ILE A 186 -6.25 -19.84 -10.62
C ILE A 186 -5.59 -21.21 -10.62
N THR A 187 -4.58 -21.35 -9.76
CA THR A 187 -4.16 -22.65 -9.19
C THR A 187 -4.43 -22.61 -7.70
N ALA A 188 -4.95 -23.69 -7.12
CA ALA A 188 -5.24 -23.75 -5.68
C ALA A 188 -4.79 -25.08 -5.09
N ASN A 189 -4.15 -25.03 -3.92
CA ASN A 189 -3.69 -26.19 -3.17
C ASN A 189 -3.93 -26.01 -1.66
N LEU A 190 -4.18 -27.13 -0.97
CA LEU A 190 -4.09 -27.25 0.48
C LEU A 190 -2.86 -28.11 0.82
N ASN A 191 -1.97 -27.61 1.66
CA ASN A 191 -0.89 -28.42 2.23
C ASN A 191 -1.21 -28.70 3.70
N PHE A 192 -0.91 -29.89 4.19
CA PHE A 192 -1.23 -30.30 5.56
C PHE A 192 0.05 -30.41 6.40
N PRO A 193 0.49 -29.33 7.05
CA PRO A 193 1.72 -29.34 7.84
C PRO A 193 1.55 -30.16 9.13
N ASP A 194 2.59 -30.89 9.50
CA ASP A 194 2.71 -31.63 10.77
C ASP A 194 3.33 -30.78 11.89
N LYS A 195 3.96 -29.66 11.54
CA LYS A 195 4.61 -28.72 12.47
C LYS A 195 3.68 -27.57 12.86
N THR A 196 3.84 -27.08 14.09
CA THR A 196 3.11 -25.93 14.64
C THR A 196 3.65 -24.57 14.19
N ALA A 197 4.88 -24.54 13.68
CA ALA A 197 5.53 -23.37 13.10
C ALA A 197 6.37 -23.79 11.91
N LEU A 198 6.48 -22.91 10.91
CA LEU A 198 7.25 -23.15 9.68
C LEU A 198 8.11 -21.96 9.33
N VAL A 199 9.36 -22.19 8.94
CA VAL A 199 10.27 -21.21 8.35
C VAL A 199 10.15 -21.28 6.83
N ARG A 200 9.71 -20.19 6.22
CA ARG A 200 9.55 -20.05 4.78
C ARG A 200 10.71 -19.26 4.19
N THR A 201 11.46 -19.92 3.31
CA THR A 201 12.67 -19.39 2.66
C THR A 201 12.45 -18.97 1.20
N ASP A 202 11.20 -19.02 0.73
CA ASP A 202 10.76 -18.67 -0.63
C ASP A 202 10.46 -17.17 -0.84
N ASP A 203 10.41 -16.39 0.24
CA ASP A 203 10.32 -14.92 0.20
C ASP A 203 11.34 -14.30 1.17
N PRO A 204 12.66 -14.37 0.92
CA PRO A 204 13.65 -13.75 1.79
C PRO A 204 13.89 -12.27 1.42
N THR A 205 14.23 -11.44 2.41
CA THR A 205 14.75 -10.07 2.20
C THR A 205 16.19 -10.06 2.66
N LEU A 206 17.14 -9.89 1.75
CA LEU A 206 18.56 -10.11 2.03
C LEU A 206 19.43 -8.96 1.51
N PRO A 207 20.51 -8.60 2.24
CA PRO A 207 21.59 -7.80 1.72
C PRO A 207 22.53 -8.70 0.90
N SER A 208 23.47 -8.07 0.19
CA SER A 208 24.63 -8.77 -0.34
C SER A 208 25.76 -8.78 0.69
N ILE A 209 26.57 -9.84 0.69
CA ILE A 209 27.86 -9.86 1.38
C ILE A 209 28.86 -9.16 0.46
N ARG A 210 29.46 -8.05 0.91
CA ARG A 210 30.41 -7.30 0.09
C ARG A 210 31.83 -7.76 0.41
N LEU A 211 32.47 -8.45 -0.52
CA LEU A 211 33.81 -9.00 -0.31
C LEU A 211 34.81 -7.88 0.05
N GLY A 212 35.62 -8.11 1.09
CA GLY A 212 36.58 -7.14 1.60
C GLY A 212 36.01 -6.14 2.62
N GLU A 213 34.70 -6.16 2.89
CA GLU A 213 34.08 -5.37 3.97
C GLU A 213 33.89 -6.19 5.25
N SER A 214 33.56 -5.51 6.36
CA SER A 214 33.40 -6.16 7.67
C SER A 214 32.35 -7.28 7.65
N ASN A 215 31.15 -7.03 7.10
CA ASN A 215 30.02 -7.98 7.02
C ASN A 215 29.66 -8.71 8.35
N ALA A 216 30.11 -8.22 9.51
CA ALA A 216 29.99 -8.92 10.78
C ALA A 216 28.55 -8.95 11.35
N SER A 217 27.70 -8.03 10.92
CA SER A 217 26.34 -7.88 11.44
C SER A 217 25.37 -7.47 10.33
N LEU A 218 25.10 -8.40 9.42
CA LEU A 218 24.11 -8.23 8.36
C LEU A 218 22.72 -8.61 8.88
N GLN A 219 21.69 -7.96 8.34
CA GLN A 219 20.29 -8.26 8.66
C GLN A 219 19.58 -8.82 7.44
N GLY A 220 18.89 -9.94 7.61
CA GLY A 220 17.97 -10.51 6.63
C GLY A 220 16.58 -10.68 7.22
N ALA A 221 15.59 -11.04 6.40
CA ALA A 221 14.26 -11.42 6.89
C ALA A 221 13.70 -12.61 6.12
N VAL A 222 12.98 -13.48 6.83
CA VAL A 222 12.23 -14.62 6.28
C VAL A 222 10.82 -14.61 6.84
N VAL A 223 9.96 -15.51 6.39
CA VAL A 223 8.58 -15.59 6.89
C VAL A 223 8.45 -16.76 7.85
N VAL A 224 7.83 -16.52 9.00
CA VAL A 224 7.43 -17.59 9.92
C VAL A 224 5.91 -17.70 9.89
N VAL A 225 5.42 -18.93 9.66
CA VAL A 225 3.99 -19.25 9.67
C VAL A 225 3.65 -19.98 10.96
N ASN A 226 2.64 -19.49 11.67
CA ASN A 226 2.05 -20.16 12.83
C ASN A 226 0.80 -20.93 12.41
N THR A 227 0.88 -22.25 12.46
CA THR A 227 -0.23 -23.16 12.11
C THR A 227 -1.06 -23.55 13.34
N SER A 228 -0.69 -23.10 14.53
CA SER A 228 -1.43 -23.35 15.76
C SER A 228 -2.56 -22.32 15.98
N THR A 229 -3.55 -22.71 16.78
CA THR A 229 -4.67 -21.84 17.21
C THR A 229 -4.31 -20.92 18.37
N THR A 230 -3.04 -20.87 18.78
CA THR A 230 -2.53 -20.01 19.85
C THR A 230 -1.36 -19.17 19.35
N PRO A 231 -1.16 -17.94 19.86
CA PRO A 231 0.03 -17.15 19.51
C PRO A 231 1.33 -17.86 19.91
N LEU A 232 2.37 -17.75 19.08
CA LEU A 232 3.70 -18.23 19.40
C LEU A 232 4.56 -17.08 19.92
N ALA A 233 5.00 -17.19 21.18
CA ALA A 233 5.86 -16.22 21.86
C ALA A 233 7.18 -16.87 22.33
N GLY A 234 8.17 -16.03 22.65
CA GLY A 234 9.49 -16.47 23.11
C GLY A 234 10.27 -17.28 22.06
N LEU A 235 10.05 -16.95 20.78
CA LEU A 235 10.72 -17.57 19.66
C LEU A 235 12.11 -16.97 19.46
N GLN A 236 13.04 -17.80 18.97
CA GLN A 236 14.38 -17.39 18.56
C GLN A 236 14.68 -17.97 17.18
N LEU A 237 15.34 -17.21 16.30
CA LEU A 237 15.90 -17.72 15.06
C LEU A 237 17.43 -17.74 15.16
N THR A 238 18.01 -18.91 14.98
CA THR A 238 19.46 -19.07 14.87
C THR A 238 19.85 -19.10 13.40
N SER A 239 20.76 -18.23 12.99
CA SER A 239 21.38 -18.22 11.67
C SER A 239 22.79 -18.82 11.75
N LYS A 240 23.17 -19.61 10.75
CA LYS A 240 24.52 -20.18 10.63
C LYS A 240 25.05 -20.02 9.21
N LEU A 241 26.14 -19.28 9.07
CA LEU A 241 26.82 -19.00 7.81
C LEU A 241 28.33 -19.23 7.98
N THR A 242 28.92 -20.12 7.17
CA THR A 242 30.36 -20.46 7.20
C THR A 242 30.91 -20.73 8.61
N GLY A 243 30.15 -21.50 9.41
CA GLY A 243 30.53 -21.87 10.78
C GLY A 243 30.26 -20.82 11.86
N LYS A 244 29.91 -19.58 11.48
CA LYS A 244 29.51 -18.51 12.41
C LYS A 244 28.03 -18.60 12.71
N THR A 245 27.66 -18.35 13.96
CA THR A 245 26.29 -18.49 14.44
C THR A 245 25.84 -17.24 15.15
N GLN A 246 24.64 -16.76 14.83
CA GLN A 246 23.96 -15.70 15.56
C GLN A 246 22.54 -16.13 15.92
N THR A 247 22.01 -15.58 17.01
CA THR A 247 20.64 -15.87 17.46
C THR A 247 19.88 -14.56 17.65
N THR A 248 18.71 -14.47 17.04
CA THR A 248 17.82 -13.30 17.13
C THR A 248 16.53 -13.68 17.86
N SER A 249 16.11 -12.87 18.83
CA SER A 249 14.79 -13.00 19.46
C SER A 249 13.70 -12.46 18.52
N LEU A 250 12.59 -13.20 18.39
CA LEU A 250 11.52 -12.84 17.47
C LEU A 250 10.29 -12.28 18.20
N PRO A 251 9.52 -11.39 17.54
CA PRO A 251 8.23 -10.95 18.07
C PRO A 251 7.22 -12.10 18.06
N VAL A 252 6.08 -11.88 18.73
CA VAL A 252 4.96 -12.83 18.71
C VAL A 252 4.46 -13.04 17.28
N ILE A 253 4.23 -14.31 16.93
CA ILE A 253 3.55 -14.70 15.69
C ILE A 253 2.11 -15.06 16.05
N PRO A 254 1.11 -14.27 15.66
CA PRO A 254 -0.27 -14.52 16.04
C PRO A 254 -0.79 -15.90 15.60
N ALA A 255 -1.83 -16.40 16.26
CA ALA A 255 -2.46 -17.68 15.92
C ALA A 255 -2.90 -17.70 14.45
N LEU A 256 -2.76 -18.84 13.76
CA LEU A 256 -3.21 -19.02 12.37
C LEU A 256 -2.87 -17.81 11.48
N SER A 257 -1.59 -17.42 11.48
CA SER A 257 -1.10 -16.26 10.73
C SER A 257 0.32 -16.47 10.24
N SER A 258 0.82 -15.53 9.44
CA SER A 258 2.22 -15.46 9.05
C SER A 258 2.80 -14.08 9.34
N ARG A 259 4.11 -14.03 9.56
CA ARG A 259 4.81 -12.76 9.81
C ARG A 259 6.21 -12.79 9.20
N LYS A 260 6.57 -11.74 8.47
CA LYS A 260 7.96 -11.48 8.04
C LYS A 260 8.78 -11.08 9.28
N ILE A 261 9.85 -11.81 9.56
CA ILE A 261 10.69 -11.62 10.74
C ILE A 261 12.13 -11.34 10.33
N ALA A 262 12.70 -10.28 10.88
CA ALA A 262 14.10 -9.93 10.71
C ALA A 262 14.98 -10.80 11.62
N PHE A 263 16.17 -11.13 11.14
CA PHE A 263 17.21 -11.84 11.86
C PHE A 263 18.59 -11.30 11.47
N THR A 264 19.57 -11.50 12.33
CA THR A 264 20.96 -11.12 12.08
C THR A 264 21.78 -12.33 11.66
N PHE A 265 22.83 -12.12 10.87
CA PHE A 265 23.81 -13.13 10.51
C PHE A 265 25.19 -12.50 10.28
N ASP A 266 26.23 -13.32 10.42
CA ASP A 266 27.62 -12.91 10.25
C ASP A 266 28.17 -13.43 8.91
N GLY A 267 28.42 -12.51 7.97
CA GLY A 267 29.03 -12.81 6.68
C GLY A 267 30.53 -12.53 6.63
N SER A 268 31.16 -12.16 7.74
CA SER A 268 32.58 -11.84 7.80
C SER A 268 33.45 -13.07 7.49
N GLY A 269 34.58 -12.88 6.82
CA GLY A 269 35.48 -13.96 6.43
C GLY A 269 35.07 -14.74 5.18
N ILE A 270 33.97 -14.34 4.51
CA ILE A 270 33.66 -14.82 3.17
C ILE A 270 34.50 -14.03 2.16
N ASP A 271 35.28 -14.76 1.36
CA ASP A 271 36.23 -14.24 0.36
C ASP A 271 35.90 -14.70 -1.08
N THR A 272 34.93 -15.61 -1.23
CA THR A 272 34.49 -16.15 -2.52
C THR A 272 33.17 -15.53 -2.97
N LYS A 273 33.15 -15.06 -4.22
CA LYS A 273 31.92 -14.52 -4.84
C LYS A 273 30.90 -15.63 -5.11
N GLY A 274 29.62 -15.26 -5.15
CA GLY A 274 28.50 -16.14 -5.46
C GLY A 274 27.63 -16.48 -4.26
N PRO A 275 26.71 -17.44 -4.43
CA PRO A 275 25.73 -17.79 -3.41
C PRO A 275 26.36 -18.48 -2.20
N GLN A 276 26.04 -17.99 -1.00
CA GLN A 276 26.53 -18.51 0.27
C GLN A 276 25.35 -19.06 1.10
N PRO A 277 25.32 -20.36 1.44
CA PRO A 277 24.21 -20.96 2.16
C PRO A 277 24.22 -20.52 3.63
N CYS A 278 23.12 -19.91 4.07
CA CYS A 278 22.87 -19.61 5.48
C CYS A 278 21.74 -20.50 6.01
N ALA A 279 22.09 -21.39 6.94
CA ALA A 279 21.11 -22.25 7.61
C ALA A 279 20.36 -21.44 8.68
N LEU A 280 19.05 -21.66 8.78
CA LEU A 280 18.15 -21.02 9.72
C LEU A 280 17.47 -22.09 10.57
N THR A 281 17.43 -21.89 11.89
CA THR A 281 16.78 -22.81 12.83
C THR A 281 15.88 -22.02 13.76
N LEU A 282 14.57 -22.30 13.71
CA LEU A 282 13.57 -21.68 14.58
C LEU A 282 13.44 -22.49 15.87
N LEU A 283 13.57 -21.81 17.01
CA LEU A 283 13.51 -22.41 18.33
C LEU A 283 12.43 -21.75 19.20
N GLN A 284 11.87 -22.54 20.10
CA GLN A 284 11.05 -22.06 21.21
C GLN A 284 11.49 -22.76 22.49
N LYS A 285 11.92 -21.98 23.49
CA LYS A 285 12.45 -22.53 24.77
C LYS A 285 13.52 -23.61 24.55
N GLY A 286 14.40 -23.41 23.58
CA GLY A 286 15.48 -24.35 23.22
C GLY A 286 15.07 -25.54 22.34
N LYS A 287 13.77 -25.79 22.12
CA LYS A 287 13.29 -26.84 21.21
C LYS A 287 13.23 -26.32 19.77
N VAL A 288 13.80 -27.07 18.84
CA VAL A 288 13.68 -26.78 17.39
C VAL A 288 12.23 -27.02 16.95
N LEU A 289 11.63 -26.01 16.34
CA LEU A 289 10.30 -26.08 15.74
C LEU A 289 10.39 -26.36 14.24
N ASP A 290 11.29 -25.67 13.54
CA ASP A 290 11.54 -25.87 12.12
C ASP A 290 12.92 -25.35 11.71
N ALA A 291 13.38 -25.71 10.50
CA ALA A 291 14.63 -25.25 9.95
C ALA A 291 14.54 -25.10 8.43
N GLY A 292 15.35 -24.22 7.86
CA GLY A 292 15.45 -24.01 6.42
C GLY A 292 16.80 -23.40 6.04
N THR A 293 17.07 -23.30 4.75
CA THR A 293 18.31 -22.67 4.25
C THR A 293 17.93 -21.59 3.26
N ILE A 294 18.59 -20.44 3.37
CA ILE A 294 18.55 -19.37 2.38
C ILE A 294 19.93 -19.24 1.72
N SER A 295 19.98 -18.57 0.58
CA SER A 295 21.22 -18.25 -0.13
C SER A 295 21.47 -16.75 -0.11
N VAL A 296 22.59 -16.32 0.46
CA VAL A 296 23.00 -14.91 0.53
C VAL A 296 24.08 -14.68 -0.53
N GLU A 297 23.90 -13.68 -1.39
CA GLU A 297 24.85 -13.44 -2.49
C GLU A 297 26.08 -12.67 -2.00
N ALA A 298 27.28 -13.21 -2.27
CA ALA A 298 28.55 -12.52 -2.06
C ALA A 298 29.05 -11.88 -3.36
N VAL A 299 29.31 -10.58 -3.34
CA VAL A 299 29.68 -9.80 -4.53
C VAL A 299 31.05 -9.14 -4.37
N PRO A 300 31.87 -9.05 -5.43
CA PRO A 300 33.17 -8.39 -5.38
C PRO A 300 33.02 -6.87 -5.22
N ALA A 301 34.11 -6.20 -4.84
CA ALA A 301 34.18 -4.75 -4.81
C ALA A 301 33.82 -4.16 -6.19
N GLY A 302 33.03 -3.08 -6.19
CA GLY A 302 32.58 -2.40 -7.42
C GLY A 302 31.41 -3.05 -8.16
N ALA A 303 30.97 -4.25 -7.78
CA ALA A 303 29.74 -4.83 -8.31
C ALA A 303 28.49 -4.17 -7.71
N SER A 304 27.36 -4.22 -8.44
CA SER A 304 26.07 -3.84 -7.86
C SER A 304 25.70 -4.77 -6.70
N TYR A 305 25.14 -4.21 -5.63
CA TYR A 305 24.85 -4.93 -4.39
C TYR A 305 23.51 -4.51 -3.78
N SER A 306 22.95 -5.35 -2.90
CA SER A 306 21.78 -5.02 -2.09
C SER A 306 22.19 -4.66 -0.66
N GLN A 307 21.47 -3.74 -0.04
CA GLN A 307 21.63 -3.39 1.37
C GLN A 307 20.27 -3.32 2.06
N THR A 308 20.19 -3.76 3.31
CA THR A 308 18.95 -3.77 4.10
C THR A 308 18.86 -2.57 5.04
N PHE A 309 17.63 -2.16 5.37
CA PHE A 309 17.31 -1.10 6.32
C PHE A 309 15.99 -1.38 7.02
N VAL A 310 15.78 -0.82 8.22
CA VAL A 310 14.50 -0.90 8.93
C VAL A 310 13.66 0.32 8.58
N SER A 311 12.49 0.09 7.98
CA SER A 311 11.62 1.18 7.54
C SER A 311 10.86 1.82 8.71
N HIS A 312 10.74 3.14 8.71
CA HIS A 312 9.95 3.92 9.65
C HIS A 312 8.43 3.81 9.41
N ILE A 313 8.02 3.29 8.24
CA ILE A 313 6.59 3.12 7.90
C ILE A 313 5.94 2.09 8.82
N ASP A 314 6.54 0.89 8.94
CA ASP A 314 5.97 -0.24 9.68
C ASP A 314 6.97 -0.96 10.61
N GLY A 315 8.25 -0.56 10.63
CA GLY A 315 9.29 -1.21 11.43
C GLY A 315 9.82 -2.52 10.86
N SER A 316 9.41 -2.90 9.65
CA SER A 316 9.92 -4.10 8.97
C SER A 316 11.25 -3.86 8.26
N LEU A 317 12.03 -4.93 8.07
CA LEU A 317 13.27 -4.90 7.32
C LEU A 317 12.97 -4.89 5.82
N GLN A 318 13.45 -3.85 5.13
CA GLN A 318 13.39 -3.70 3.67
C GLN A 318 14.80 -3.70 3.09
N TYR A 319 14.89 -3.63 1.77
CA TYR A 319 16.16 -3.52 1.08
C TYR A 319 16.10 -2.52 -0.07
N TYR A 320 17.26 -2.07 -0.52
CA TYR A 320 17.46 -1.32 -1.75
C TYR A 320 18.73 -1.85 -2.43
N ALA A 321 18.95 -1.49 -3.69
CA ALA A 321 20.15 -1.90 -4.43
C ALA A 321 20.96 -0.71 -4.91
N VAL A 322 22.26 -0.92 -5.10
CA VAL A 322 23.22 0.11 -5.49
C VAL A 322 24.01 -0.36 -6.69
N THR A 323 24.19 0.51 -7.67
CA THR A 323 25.27 0.40 -8.66
C THR A 323 26.31 1.46 -8.30
N PRO A 324 27.47 1.03 -7.76
CA PRO A 324 28.44 1.96 -7.22
C PRO A 324 29.13 2.76 -8.32
N GLN A 325 29.59 3.96 -7.95
CA GLN A 325 30.47 4.77 -8.78
C GLN A 325 31.75 3.99 -9.11
N SER A 326 32.20 4.05 -10.36
CA SER A 326 33.37 3.27 -10.82
C SER A 326 34.72 3.86 -10.38
N SER A 327 34.76 5.14 -10.01
CA SER A 327 35.96 5.83 -9.53
C SER A 327 35.68 6.53 -8.20
N ALA A 328 36.54 6.33 -7.20
CA ALA A 328 36.40 6.96 -5.89
C ALA A 328 36.84 8.43 -5.86
N THR A 329 37.45 8.96 -6.93
CA THR A 329 38.20 10.24 -6.91
C THR A 329 37.49 11.41 -7.59
N THR A 330 36.31 11.22 -8.16
CA THR A 330 35.61 12.24 -8.94
C THR A 330 34.60 12.97 -8.07
N ALA A 331 35.06 14.06 -7.47
CA ALA A 331 34.21 15.06 -6.83
C ALA A 331 33.91 16.21 -7.81
N PRO A 332 32.70 16.79 -7.83
CA PRO A 332 31.52 16.39 -7.05
C PRO A 332 30.87 15.09 -7.55
N SER A 333 30.55 14.17 -6.63
CA SER A 333 29.83 12.92 -6.95
C SER A 333 28.33 13.18 -6.97
N ALA A 334 27.67 12.77 -8.04
CA ALA A 334 26.22 12.77 -8.16
C ALA A 334 25.55 11.58 -7.43
N LEU A 335 24.23 11.66 -7.31
CA LEU A 335 23.36 10.57 -6.90
C LEU A 335 22.21 10.40 -7.89
N PHE A 336 21.99 9.19 -8.37
CA PHE A 336 20.83 8.82 -9.19
C PHE A 336 19.88 7.97 -8.37
N LEU A 337 18.69 8.48 -8.07
CA LEU A 337 17.60 7.66 -7.56
C LEU A 337 16.88 6.99 -8.74
N SER A 338 16.90 5.66 -8.76
CA SER A 338 16.18 4.86 -9.73
C SER A 338 14.95 4.21 -9.10
N VAL A 339 13.81 4.35 -9.76
CA VAL A 339 12.55 3.70 -9.39
C VAL A 339 12.19 2.66 -10.45
N HIS A 340 11.89 1.42 -10.05
CA HIS A 340 11.77 0.28 -10.96
C HIS A 340 10.36 0.08 -11.58
N GLY A 341 10.32 -0.69 -12.67
CA GLY A 341 9.10 -1.12 -13.36
C GLY A 341 8.32 -2.22 -12.63
N ALA A 342 7.09 -2.50 -13.04
CA ALA A 342 6.25 -3.52 -12.40
C ALA A 342 6.82 -4.93 -12.64
N GLY A 343 7.01 -5.70 -11.57
CA GLY A 343 7.60 -7.04 -11.62
C GLY A 343 9.13 -7.07 -11.63
N VAL A 344 9.79 -5.91 -11.47
CA VAL A 344 11.27 -5.81 -11.43
C VAL A 344 11.73 -5.73 -9.98
N GLU A 345 12.72 -6.55 -9.60
CA GLU A 345 13.43 -6.43 -8.32
C GLU A 345 14.43 -5.26 -8.35
N ALA A 346 14.62 -4.55 -7.24
CA ALA A 346 15.57 -3.43 -7.17
C ALA A 346 17.00 -3.84 -7.56
N SER A 347 17.42 -5.06 -7.21
CA SER A 347 18.74 -5.58 -7.61
C SER A 347 18.85 -5.78 -9.13
N GLY A 348 17.77 -6.18 -9.79
CA GLY A 348 17.69 -6.28 -11.24
C GLY A 348 17.71 -4.90 -11.90
N GLN A 349 16.97 -3.95 -11.33
CA GLN A 349 16.98 -2.55 -11.75
C GLN A 349 18.39 -1.96 -11.68
N ALA A 350 19.09 -2.09 -10.54
CA ALA A 350 20.44 -1.57 -10.38
C ALA A 350 21.42 -2.17 -11.41
N ARG A 351 21.38 -3.50 -11.61
CA ARG A 351 22.25 -4.21 -12.58
C ARG A 351 21.99 -3.83 -14.04
N ALA A 352 20.85 -3.24 -14.37
CA ALA A 352 20.57 -2.76 -15.72
C ALA A 352 21.33 -1.47 -16.07
N TYR A 353 21.86 -0.75 -15.07
CA TYR A 353 22.69 0.43 -15.28
C TYR A 353 24.17 0.08 -15.21
N LYS A 354 24.98 0.65 -16.11
CA LYS A 354 26.44 0.61 -15.98
C LYS A 354 26.89 1.57 -14.87
N SER A 355 27.95 1.21 -14.14
CA SER A 355 28.61 2.14 -13.21
C SER A 355 29.04 3.42 -13.93
N LYS A 356 28.81 4.55 -13.27
CA LYS A 356 29.20 5.87 -13.76
C LYS A 356 30.44 6.32 -12.98
N ASP A 357 31.33 7.05 -13.63
CA ASP A 357 32.52 7.61 -12.98
C ASP A 357 32.19 8.83 -12.12
N TRP A 358 30.98 9.38 -12.18
CA TRP A 358 30.63 10.66 -11.59
C TRP A 358 29.45 10.58 -10.61
N GLY A 359 29.02 9.39 -10.20
CA GLY A 359 28.00 9.25 -9.17
C GLY A 359 27.54 7.82 -8.92
N ASN A 360 26.85 7.63 -7.79
CA ASN A 360 26.26 6.36 -7.38
C ASN A 360 24.80 6.28 -7.83
N LEU A 361 24.35 5.13 -8.31
CA LEU A 361 22.94 4.86 -8.57
C LEU A 361 22.35 4.00 -7.46
N VAL A 362 21.16 4.37 -6.98
CA VAL A 362 20.45 3.67 -5.93
C VAL A 362 19.03 3.36 -6.39
N ALA A 363 18.66 2.08 -6.37
CA ALA A 363 17.35 1.58 -6.76
C ALA A 363 16.51 1.22 -5.52
N ALA A 364 15.40 1.94 -5.31
CA ALA A 364 14.41 1.64 -4.28
C ALA A 364 13.52 0.45 -4.69
N THR A 365 12.68 -0.09 -3.80
CA THR A 365 11.85 -1.29 -4.08
C THR A 365 10.36 -1.01 -4.18
N ASN A 366 9.89 0.18 -3.80
CA ASN A 366 8.50 0.44 -3.46
C ASN A 366 7.87 -0.66 -2.57
N ARG A 367 8.70 -1.28 -1.73
CA ARG A 367 8.42 -2.46 -0.92
C ARG A 367 8.47 -3.81 -1.64
N ARG A 368 8.03 -3.91 -2.90
CA ARG A 368 8.04 -5.17 -3.70
C ARG A 368 8.03 -4.88 -5.21
N PRO A 369 8.39 -5.86 -6.06
CA PRO A 369 8.32 -5.70 -7.53
C PRO A 369 6.99 -5.16 -8.07
N ARG A 370 5.87 -5.49 -7.43
CA ARG A 370 4.52 -5.00 -7.76
C ARG A 370 3.81 -4.39 -6.54
N GLY A 371 4.55 -3.85 -5.57
CA GLY A 371 4.04 -3.52 -4.25
C GLY A 371 3.00 -2.40 -4.20
N PHE A 372 3.44 -1.22 -3.81
CA PHE A 372 2.56 -0.05 -3.67
C PHE A 372 2.63 0.92 -4.84
N ASN A 373 3.23 0.54 -5.98
CA ASN A 373 3.68 1.48 -7.03
C ASN A 373 4.50 2.62 -6.42
N TRP A 374 4.60 3.80 -7.03
CA TRP A 374 5.46 4.88 -6.53
C TRP A 374 4.69 6.03 -5.87
N GLU A 375 3.41 5.80 -5.57
CA GLU A 375 2.56 6.67 -4.76
C GLU A 375 2.41 6.11 -3.33
N ASP A 376 1.67 6.80 -2.46
CA ASP A 376 1.40 6.41 -1.06
C ASP A 376 2.66 5.91 -0.32
N TRP A 377 2.75 4.61 0.04
CA TRP A 377 3.89 4.03 0.75
C TRP A 377 5.09 3.72 -0.14
N GLY A 378 4.90 3.50 -1.43
CA GLY A 378 6.03 3.33 -2.35
C GLY A 378 6.82 4.63 -2.58
N ARG A 379 6.12 5.77 -2.54
CA ARG A 379 6.72 7.11 -2.44
C ARG A 379 7.57 7.25 -1.18
N LEU A 380 7.04 6.82 -0.03
CA LEU A 380 7.77 6.91 1.25
C LEU A 380 9.01 6.02 1.24
N ASP A 381 8.93 4.79 0.71
CA ASP A 381 10.08 3.90 0.51
C ASP A 381 11.18 4.57 -0.34
N ALA A 382 10.81 5.19 -1.47
CA ALA A 382 11.76 5.92 -2.31
C ALA A 382 12.45 7.08 -1.56
N LEU A 383 11.72 7.80 -0.69
CA LEU A 383 12.27 8.88 0.11
C LEU A 383 13.15 8.39 1.27
N GLU A 384 12.82 7.26 1.91
CA GLU A 384 13.69 6.61 2.89
C GLU A 384 15.02 6.22 2.25
N VAL A 385 14.95 5.58 1.08
CA VAL A 385 16.14 5.18 0.31
C VAL A 385 16.95 6.39 -0.14
N LEU A 386 16.31 7.46 -0.62
CA LEU A 386 17.00 8.71 -0.96
C LEU A 386 17.74 9.30 0.26
N ALA A 387 17.09 9.33 1.42
CA ALA A 387 17.69 9.85 2.64
C ALA A 387 18.89 8.99 3.08
N ILE A 388 18.76 7.67 3.04
CA ILE A 388 19.84 6.72 3.33
C ILE A 388 21.01 6.95 2.37
N ALA A 389 20.73 7.03 1.07
CA ALA A 389 21.75 7.22 0.05
C ALA A 389 22.50 8.56 0.21
N LYS A 390 21.79 9.65 0.53
CA LYS A 390 22.42 10.95 0.81
C LYS A 390 23.37 10.89 1.99
N ASN A 391 22.98 10.22 3.07
CA ASN A 391 23.82 10.06 4.26
C ASN A 391 25.01 9.13 4.02
N GLN A 392 24.81 8.06 3.25
CA GLN A 392 25.83 7.06 3.00
C GLN A 392 26.88 7.54 2.00
N PHE A 393 26.46 8.18 0.90
CA PHE A 393 27.35 8.55 -0.20
C PHE A 393 27.79 10.02 -0.17
N ASN A 394 27.15 10.87 0.66
CA ASN A 394 27.42 12.30 0.74
C ASN A 394 27.56 12.96 -0.66
N PRO A 395 26.58 12.77 -1.56
CA PRO A 395 26.67 13.32 -2.90
C PRO A 395 26.64 14.84 -2.85
N ASP A 396 27.09 15.48 -3.93
CA ASP A 396 26.87 16.90 -4.11
C ASP A 396 25.36 17.18 -4.12
N PRO A 397 24.85 18.02 -3.19
CA PRO A 397 23.43 18.32 -3.11
C PRO A 397 22.88 18.98 -4.37
N GLN A 398 23.73 19.53 -5.25
CA GLN A 398 23.32 20.09 -6.53
C GLN A 398 23.16 19.06 -7.64
N HIS A 399 23.67 17.83 -7.49
CA HIS A 399 23.69 16.82 -8.55
C HIS A 399 22.94 15.53 -8.12
N ILE A 400 21.64 15.69 -7.81
CA ILE A 400 20.73 14.59 -7.49
C ILE A 400 19.71 14.45 -8.61
N TYR A 401 19.55 13.25 -9.16
CA TYR A 401 18.70 12.97 -10.32
C TYR A 401 17.71 11.84 -10.05
N LEU A 402 16.63 11.81 -10.83
CA LEU A 402 15.57 10.81 -10.72
C LEU A 402 15.30 10.16 -12.08
N THR A 403 15.21 8.83 -12.12
CA THR A 403 14.84 8.10 -13.35
C THR A 403 14.13 6.79 -13.04
N GLY A 404 13.50 6.19 -14.05
CA GLY A 404 12.83 4.91 -13.93
C GLY A 404 12.09 4.52 -15.20
N HIS A 405 11.79 3.22 -15.32
CA HIS A 405 11.14 2.63 -16.50
C HIS A 405 9.74 2.07 -16.19
N SER A 406 8.78 2.22 -17.09
CA SER A 406 7.42 1.65 -16.97
C SER A 406 6.69 2.19 -15.73
N MET A 407 6.35 1.35 -14.75
CA MET A 407 5.89 1.80 -13.43
C MET A 407 6.87 2.80 -12.79
N GLY A 408 8.18 2.60 -12.97
CA GLY A 408 9.21 3.54 -12.55
C GLY A 408 9.23 4.84 -13.35
N GLY A 409 8.86 4.81 -14.63
CA GLY A 409 8.66 6.03 -15.42
C GLY A 409 7.49 6.84 -14.89
N HIS A 410 6.39 6.17 -14.49
CA HIS A 410 5.31 6.80 -13.73
C HIS A 410 5.80 7.39 -12.40
N GLY A 411 6.57 6.62 -11.62
CA GLY A 411 7.15 7.11 -10.37
C GLY A 411 8.06 8.32 -10.57
N THR A 412 8.75 8.40 -11.70
CA THR A 412 9.60 9.54 -12.07
C THR A 412 8.78 10.79 -12.33
N TRP A 413 7.68 10.68 -13.08
CA TRP A 413 6.72 11.78 -13.22
C TRP A 413 6.16 12.20 -11.86
N PHE A 414 5.62 11.26 -11.10
CA PHE A 414 4.97 11.55 -9.82
C PHE A 414 5.91 12.20 -8.79
N LEU A 415 7.09 11.62 -8.54
CA LEU A 415 8.06 12.17 -7.59
C LEU A 415 8.68 13.49 -8.08
N GLY A 416 8.86 13.64 -9.40
CA GLY A 416 9.34 14.87 -10.03
C GLY A 416 8.40 16.05 -9.79
N ALA A 417 7.10 15.86 -10.07
CA ALA A 417 6.10 16.89 -9.81
C ALA A 417 5.86 17.13 -8.31
N THR A 418 5.92 16.08 -7.49
CA THR A 418 5.60 16.17 -6.06
C THR A 418 6.73 16.84 -5.26
N TYR A 419 7.99 16.58 -5.62
CA TYR A 419 9.17 17.09 -4.90
C TYR A 419 10.15 17.81 -5.84
N PRO A 420 9.74 18.91 -6.48
CA PRO A 420 10.53 19.57 -7.52
C PRO A 420 11.81 20.25 -7.00
N ASP A 421 12.01 20.32 -5.69
CA ASP A 421 13.24 20.83 -5.06
C ASP A 421 14.35 19.77 -4.91
N LYS A 422 14.02 18.47 -5.06
CA LYS A 422 14.95 17.36 -4.80
C LYS A 422 15.82 16.96 -5.98
N TRP A 423 15.47 17.43 -7.18
CA TRP A 423 16.03 16.93 -8.43
C TRP A 423 16.66 18.06 -9.23
N ALA A 424 17.84 17.83 -9.78
CA ALA A 424 18.43 18.69 -10.81
C ALA A 424 17.75 18.45 -12.16
N ALA A 425 17.49 17.18 -12.47
CA ALA A 425 16.74 16.75 -13.64
C ALA A 425 16.10 15.39 -13.39
N ILE A 426 15.06 15.09 -14.17
CA ILE A 426 14.33 13.82 -14.14
C ILE A 426 14.30 13.18 -15.53
N ALA A 427 14.27 11.85 -15.58
CA ALA A 427 14.13 11.11 -16.83
C ALA A 427 13.11 9.97 -16.74
N PRO A 428 11.83 10.24 -17.02
CA PRO A 428 10.79 9.21 -17.10
C PRO A 428 10.93 8.40 -18.39
N CYS A 429 11.15 7.09 -18.25
CA CYS A 429 11.31 6.17 -19.37
C CYS A 429 10.08 5.26 -19.52
N ALA A 430 9.49 5.20 -20.71
CA ALA A 430 8.33 4.35 -21.04
C ALA A 430 7.18 4.39 -20.01
N GLY A 431 6.93 5.55 -19.39
CA GLY A 431 6.04 5.70 -18.23
C GLY A 431 4.77 6.48 -18.52
N TYR A 432 3.68 6.14 -17.84
CA TYR A 432 2.43 6.90 -17.84
C TYR A 432 2.44 7.97 -16.73
N PRO A 433 1.91 9.19 -16.96
CA PRO A 433 2.05 10.28 -15.98
C PRO A 433 1.14 10.11 -14.75
N THR A 434 -0.05 9.51 -14.90
CA THR A 434 -1.03 9.36 -13.81
C THR A 434 -1.62 7.96 -13.75
N LEU A 435 -1.72 7.40 -12.54
CA LEU A 435 -2.37 6.10 -12.31
C LEU A 435 -3.87 6.15 -12.53
N LYS A 436 -4.49 7.33 -12.40
CA LYS A 436 -5.93 7.50 -12.59
C LYS A 436 -6.33 7.19 -14.03
N GLU A 437 -5.55 7.64 -15.02
CA GLU A 437 -5.80 7.37 -16.45
C GLU A 437 -5.38 5.93 -16.83
N TYR A 438 -4.20 5.50 -16.38
CA TYR A 438 -3.68 4.17 -16.74
C TYR A 438 -4.49 3.02 -16.11
N GLY A 439 -5.10 3.27 -14.95
CA GLY A 439 -5.89 2.30 -14.20
C GLY A 439 -7.41 2.41 -14.38
N SER A 440 -7.93 3.43 -15.08
CA SER A 440 -9.37 3.53 -15.32
C SER A 440 -9.79 2.56 -16.42
N ALA A 441 -10.98 2.02 -16.23
CA ALA A 441 -11.48 0.93 -17.05
C ALA A 441 -11.89 1.38 -18.47
N ASP A 442 -12.05 2.70 -18.65
CA ASP A 442 -12.35 3.41 -19.90
C ASP A 442 -11.24 4.38 -20.34
N GLY A 443 -10.13 4.49 -19.59
CA GLY A 443 -9.07 5.46 -19.85
C GLY A 443 -9.45 6.91 -19.53
N VAL A 444 -10.62 7.16 -18.93
CA VAL A 444 -11.08 8.50 -18.57
C VAL A 444 -10.88 8.74 -17.08
N ILE A 445 -10.32 9.90 -16.73
CA ILE A 445 -10.39 10.44 -15.37
C ILE A 445 -11.55 11.44 -15.38
N PRO A 446 -12.68 11.19 -14.71
CA PRO A 446 -13.65 12.25 -14.49
C PRO A 446 -13.04 13.29 -13.57
N ASP A 447 -12.96 14.49 -14.10
CA ASP A 447 -12.55 15.67 -13.36
C ASP A 447 -13.66 16.20 -12.43
N SER A 448 -14.89 15.66 -12.53
CA SER A 448 -16.05 16.11 -11.74
C SER A 448 -17.18 15.09 -11.69
N SER A 449 -18.03 15.17 -10.66
CA SER A 449 -19.37 14.55 -10.58
C SER A 449 -20.41 15.63 -10.27
N SER A 450 -21.67 15.45 -10.67
CA SER A 450 -22.78 16.32 -10.24
C SER A 450 -23.24 16.02 -8.81
N ASN A 451 -22.78 14.93 -8.19
CA ASN A 451 -23.07 14.58 -6.81
C ASN A 451 -21.97 15.13 -5.88
N PRO A 452 -22.29 16.01 -4.90
CA PRO A 452 -21.30 16.57 -3.97
C PRO A 452 -20.52 15.54 -3.16
N LEU A 453 -21.13 14.40 -2.82
CA LEU A 453 -20.45 13.31 -2.14
C LEU A 453 -19.41 12.65 -3.05
N GLU A 454 -19.74 12.41 -4.32
CA GLU A 454 -18.79 11.83 -5.25
C GLU A 454 -17.64 12.80 -5.54
N GLN A 455 -17.92 14.11 -5.63
CA GLN A 455 -16.88 15.15 -5.71
C GLN A 455 -15.92 15.06 -4.50
N MET A 456 -16.44 14.84 -3.30
CA MET A 456 -15.64 14.66 -2.07
C MET A 456 -14.68 13.46 -2.19
N LEU A 457 -15.17 12.35 -2.72
CA LEU A 457 -14.40 11.13 -2.92
C LEU A 457 -13.34 11.32 -4.03
N LEU A 458 -13.70 11.93 -5.16
CA LEU A 458 -12.75 12.25 -6.24
C LEU A 458 -11.62 13.16 -5.74
N ARG A 459 -11.98 14.19 -4.97
CA ARG A 459 -11.03 15.14 -4.36
C ARG A 459 -9.99 14.44 -3.51
N SER A 460 -10.37 13.41 -2.76
CA SER A 460 -9.44 12.68 -1.90
C SER A 460 -8.31 11.96 -2.67
N GLY A 461 -8.45 11.77 -3.98
CA GLY A 461 -7.43 11.21 -4.87
C GLY A 461 -6.61 12.26 -5.64
N ASN A 462 -6.82 13.56 -5.44
CA ASN A 462 -6.14 14.63 -6.23
C ASN A 462 -4.61 14.57 -6.17
N GLN A 463 -4.04 14.03 -5.10
CA GLN A 463 -2.59 13.84 -4.99
C GLN A 463 -1.98 12.98 -6.11
N SER A 464 -2.76 12.07 -6.69
CA SER A 464 -2.30 11.14 -7.74
C SER A 464 -2.46 11.68 -9.17
N ASP A 465 -3.01 12.88 -9.32
CA ASP A 465 -3.28 13.47 -10.63
C ASP A 465 -2.16 14.45 -11.03
N VAL A 466 -1.06 13.86 -11.48
CA VAL A 466 0.17 14.56 -11.88
C VAL A 466 -0.07 15.55 -13.03
N LEU A 467 -1.11 15.33 -13.85
CA LEU A 467 -1.44 16.21 -14.97
C LEU A 467 -1.84 17.63 -14.50
N LYS A 468 -2.35 17.77 -13.27
CA LYS A 468 -2.66 19.07 -12.67
C LYS A 468 -1.44 19.75 -12.05
N LEU A 469 -0.32 19.03 -11.88
CA LEU A 469 0.90 19.52 -11.23
C LEU A 469 2.01 19.90 -12.21
N THR A 470 1.71 20.05 -13.50
CA THR A 470 2.72 20.28 -14.55
C THR A 470 3.57 21.54 -14.36
N SER A 471 3.06 22.56 -13.66
CA SER A 471 3.85 23.76 -13.33
C SER A 471 5.08 23.44 -12.49
N ASN A 472 5.05 22.36 -11.70
CA ASN A 472 6.14 21.98 -10.82
C ASN A 472 7.37 21.44 -11.56
N TYR A 473 7.27 21.13 -12.87
CA TYR A 473 8.43 20.73 -13.67
C TYR A 473 9.27 21.91 -14.18
N LYS A 474 8.72 23.15 -14.14
CA LYS A 474 9.42 24.37 -14.65
C LYS A 474 10.88 24.55 -14.19
N PRO A 475 11.26 24.22 -12.94
CA PRO A 475 12.62 24.38 -12.48
C PRO A 475 13.54 23.18 -12.76
N LEU A 476 13.04 22.13 -13.42
CA LEU A 476 13.73 20.86 -13.63
C LEU A 476 14.10 20.68 -15.10
N GLY A 477 15.26 20.07 -15.36
CA GLY A 477 15.48 19.42 -16.66
C GLY A 477 14.60 18.17 -16.79
N VAL A 478 13.90 18.00 -17.91
CA VAL A 478 13.03 16.84 -18.15
C VAL A 478 13.47 16.08 -19.41
N TYR A 479 13.93 14.83 -19.26
CA TYR A 479 14.28 13.97 -20.40
C TYR A 479 13.27 12.84 -20.59
N VAL A 480 12.45 12.90 -21.63
CA VAL A 480 11.47 11.85 -21.94
C VAL A 480 12.08 10.84 -22.91
N LEU A 481 12.09 9.55 -22.52
CA LEU A 481 12.60 8.44 -23.33
C LEU A 481 11.53 7.36 -23.50
N HIS A 482 11.18 7.00 -24.74
CA HIS A 482 10.15 5.99 -25.00
C HIS A 482 10.42 5.23 -26.30
N GLY A 483 10.14 3.93 -26.36
CA GLY A 483 10.11 3.19 -27.64
C GLY A 483 8.85 3.51 -28.46
N ASP A 484 8.98 3.79 -29.75
CA ASP A 484 7.82 4.15 -30.61
C ASP A 484 6.87 2.97 -30.91
N ALA A 485 7.33 1.73 -30.70
CA ALA A 485 6.62 0.48 -30.94
C ALA A 485 6.19 -0.22 -29.62
N ASP A 486 6.17 0.51 -28.49
CA ASP A 486 5.76 0.00 -27.18
C ASP A 486 4.27 -0.41 -27.17
N ARG A 487 4.01 -1.70 -26.92
CA ARG A 487 2.66 -2.29 -26.83
C ARG A 487 2.16 -2.48 -25.40
N THR A 488 2.98 -2.19 -24.39
CA THR A 488 2.66 -2.36 -22.96
C THR A 488 2.28 -1.03 -22.33
N VAL A 489 3.09 0.01 -22.56
CA VAL A 489 2.77 1.39 -22.22
C VAL A 489 2.89 2.20 -23.52
N PRO A 490 1.78 2.45 -24.22
CA PRO A 490 1.83 3.11 -25.52
C PRO A 490 2.57 4.45 -25.48
N VAL A 491 3.35 4.74 -26.51
CA VAL A 491 4.10 6.01 -26.69
C VAL A 491 3.20 7.25 -26.64
N THR A 492 1.89 7.08 -26.78
CA THR A 492 0.89 8.15 -26.65
C THR A 492 0.97 8.87 -25.31
N TYR A 493 1.37 8.22 -24.21
CA TYR A 493 1.59 8.88 -22.92
C TYR A 493 2.78 9.83 -22.94
N ALA A 494 3.90 9.45 -23.57
CA ALA A 494 5.03 10.34 -23.75
C ALA A 494 4.67 11.53 -24.66
N ARG A 495 3.92 11.28 -25.75
CA ARG A 495 3.43 12.34 -26.64
C ARG A 495 2.44 13.28 -25.94
N GLN A 496 1.58 12.76 -25.07
CA GLN A 496 0.66 13.56 -24.23
C GLN A 496 1.46 14.51 -23.32
N MET A 497 2.46 13.99 -22.60
CA MET A 497 3.32 14.82 -21.75
C MET A 497 4.12 15.84 -22.54
N ARG A 498 4.69 15.46 -23.69
CA ARG A 498 5.34 16.41 -24.61
C ARG A 498 4.40 17.53 -25.03
N LYS A 499 3.14 17.22 -25.37
CA LYS A 499 2.14 18.23 -25.73
C LYS A 499 1.82 19.16 -24.55
N LEU A 500 1.59 18.60 -23.36
CA LEU A 500 1.25 19.37 -22.16
C LEU A 500 2.41 20.28 -21.68
N LEU A 501 3.64 19.80 -21.80
CA LEU A 501 4.82 20.49 -21.32
C LEU A 501 5.46 21.41 -22.38
N GLY A 502 5.30 21.13 -23.67
CA GLY A 502 6.07 21.76 -24.74
C GLY A 502 6.01 23.29 -24.81
N GLU A 503 4.92 23.92 -24.34
CA GLU A 503 4.80 25.39 -24.29
C GLU A 503 5.31 26.01 -22.97
N SER A 504 5.41 25.21 -21.90
CA SER A 504 5.65 25.70 -20.53
C SER A 504 6.93 25.19 -19.88
N GLN A 505 7.59 24.20 -20.50
CA GLN A 505 8.84 23.57 -20.05
C GLN A 505 9.94 23.84 -21.08
N PRO A 506 10.70 24.93 -20.93
CA PRO A 506 11.76 25.28 -21.88
C PRO A 506 12.93 24.30 -21.83
N ASP A 507 13.09 23.56 -20.73
CA ASP A 507 14.22 22.65 -20.48
C ASP A 507 13.77 21.18 -20.56
N MET A 508 13.20 20.82 -21.71
CA MET A 508 12.71 19.46 -21.98
C MET A 508 13.40 18.86 -23.21
N SER A 509 13.95 17.67 -23.04
CA SER A 509 14.42 16.80 -24.13
C SER A 509 13.44 15.64 -24.33
N TYR A 510 13.25 15.24 -25.59
CA TYR A 510 12.30 14.19 -25.97
C TYR A 510 12.94 13.26 -27.00
N TYR A 511 12.95 11.97 -26.72
CA TYR A 511 13.46 10.96 -27.64
C TYR A 511 12.52 9.75 -27.72
N GLU A 512 12.04 9.48 -28.95
CA GLU A 512 11.38 8.23 -29.31
C GLU A 512 12.43 7.30 -29.94
N TYR A 513 12.70 6.16 -29.32
CA TYR A 513 13.62 5.15 -29.84
C TYR A 513 12.95 4.42 -31.03
N PRO A 514 13.47 4.53 -32.26
CA PRO A 514 12.84 3.95 -33.45
C PRO A 514 12.79 2.43 -33.39
N GLY A 515 11.61 1.84 -33.58
CA GLY A 515 11.36 0.41 -33.42
C GLY A 515 11.45 -0.11 -31.98
N GLY A 516 11.65 0.78 -31.00
CA GLY A 516 11.81 0.40 -29.60
C GLY A 516 10.52 -0.20 -29.04
N SER A 517 10.60 -1.42 -28.48
CA SER A 517 9.48 -2.05 -27.79
C SER A 517 9.32 -1.52 -26.36
N HIS A 518 8.56 -2.20 -25.49
CA HIS A 518 8.51 -1.82 -24.07
C HIS A 518 9.89 -1.92 -23.38
N TRP A 519 10.69 -2.89 -23.78
CA TRP A 519 12.07 -3.07 -23.32
C TRP A 519 12.95 -3.38 -24.52
N PHE A 520 14.00 -2.59 -24.74
CA PHE A 520 14.88 -2.69 -25.91
C PHE A 520 16.37 -2.77 -25.53
N GLY A 521 16.66 -3.26 -24.31
CA GLY A 521 18.02 -3.41 -23.80
C GLY A 521 18.29 -2.51 -22.61
N ASP A 522 19.55 -2.45 -22.17
CA ASP A 522 20.00 -1.54 -21.11
C ASP A 522 19.66 -0.08 -21.45
N GLU A 523 19.71 0.31 -22.73
CA GLU A 523 19.31 1.64 -23.20
C GLU A 523 17.89 2.08 -22.83
N SER A 524 16.99 1.15 -22.47
CA SER A 524 15.68 1.52 -21.90
C SER A 524 15.77 2.28 -20.57
N VAL A 525 16.92 2.22 -19.90
CA VAL A 525 17.21 2.90 -18.64
C VAL A 525 18.60 3.56 -18.59
N ASP A 526 19.57 3.07 -19.36
CA ASP A 526 20.98 3.48 -19.35
C ASP A 526 21.41 4.20 -20.65
N TRP A 527 20.51 5.02 -21.19
CA TRP A 527 20.74 5.77 -22.44
C TRP A 527 21.77 6.89 -22.26
N LYS A 528 22.86 6.87 -23.04
CA LYS A 528 23.97 7.83 -22.84
C LYS A 528 23.53 9.30 -22.93
N PRO A 529 22.77 9.76 -23.96
CA PRO A 529 22.28 11.14 -24.02
C PRO A 529 21.42 11.58 -22.82
N LEU A 530 20.70 10.66 -22.17
CA LEU A 530 19.97 10.97 -20.93
C LEU A 530 20.95 11.31 -19.80
N PHE A 531 22.01 10.52 -19.62
CA PHE A 531 23.02 10.79 -18.60
C PHE A 531 23.91 12.01 -18.93
N ASP A 532 24.16 12.29 -20.21
CA ASP A 532 24.80 13.54 -20.63
C ASP A 532 23.90 14.74 -20.30
N PHE A 533 22.59 14.63 -20.53
CA PHE A 533 21.62 15.64 -20.12
C PHE A 533 21.68 15.87 -18.61
N PHE A 534 21.67 14.82 -17.78
CA PHE A 534 21.84 14.97 -16.33
C PHE A 534 23.09 15.77 -15.96
N LYS A 535 24.26 15.50 -16.56
CA LYS A 535 25.51 16.22 -16.25
C LYS A 535 25.42 17.74 -16.44
N TRP A 536 24.54 18.23 -17.33
CA TRP A 536 24.38 19.65 -17.58
C TRP A 536 23.49 20.37 -16.56
N HIS A 537 22.74 19.61 -15.75
CA HIS A 537 21.76 20.15 -14.82
C HIS A 537 22.25 20.09 -13.39
N ARG A 538 21.88 21.13 -12.64
CA ARG A 538 22.17 21.25 -11.22
C ARG A 538 21.02 21.92 -10.48
N ILE A 539 20.82 21.55 -9.23
CA ILE A 539 19.85 22.22 -8.34
C ILE A 539 20.41 23.62 -8.00
N PRO A 540 19.70 24.71 -8.34
CA PRO A 540 20.14 26.05 -7.97
C PRO A 540 20.14 26.24 -6.46
N ALA A 541 21.08 27.04 -5.96
CA ALA A 541 21.09 27.48 -4.57
C ALA A 541 19.84 28.34 -4.29
N ASP A 542 19.23 28.17 -3.12
CA ASP A 542 18.00 28.90 -2.77
C ASP A 542 18.16 30.42 -2.83
N SER A 543 19.37 30.96 -2.60
CA SER A 543 19.70 32.38 -2.73
C SER A 543 19.51 32.92 -4.15
N THR A 544 19.62 32.07 -5.16
CA THR A 544 19.45 32.45 -6.56
C THR A 544 18.00 32.33 -7.07
N VAL A 545 17.12 31.68 -6.31
CA VAL A 545 15.72 31.44 -6.71
C VAL A 545 14.82 32.51 -6.11
N ASN A 546 14.53 33.55 -6.89
CA ASN A 546 13.69 34.67 -6.45
C ASN A 546 12.20 34.51 -6.79
N THR A 547 11.84 33.54 -7.64
CA THR A 547 10.46 33.29 -8.06
C THR A 547 10.08 31.84 -7.79
N ILE A 548 8.89 31.64 -7.24
CA ILE A 548 8.29 30.36 -6.90
C ILE A 548 6.96 30.23 -7.64
N ASP A 549 6.72 29.07 -8.25
CA ASP A 549 5.41 28.64 -8.76
C ASP A 549 5.24 27.17 -8.37
N PHE A 550 4.51 26.94 -7.27
CA PHE A 550 4.39 25.61 -6.67
C PHE A 550 2.93 25.26 -6.41
N MET A 551 2.56 24.04 -6.79
CA MET A 551 1.23 23.48 -6.58
C MET A 551 1.30 22.16 -5.82
N THR A 552 0.38 21.94 -4.88
CA THR A 552 0.22 20.67 -4.17
C THR A 552 -1.24 20.40 -3.87
N ALA A 553 -1.68 19.14 -3.94
CA ALA A 553 -2.99 18.75 -3.46
C ALA A 553 -2.99 18.51 -1.94
N ASN A 554 -1.88 18.05 -1.37
CA ASN A 554 -1.81 17.60 0.02
C ASN A 554 -0.51 18.08 0.67
N PRO A 555 -0.56 19.08 1.57
CA PRO A 555 0.61 19.52 2.33
C PRO A 555 1.28 18.43 3.18
N GLY A 556 0.53 17.40 3.58
CA GLY A 556 1.10 16.21 4.26
C GLY A 556 1.94 15.31 3.33
N ILE A 557 1.84 15.52 2.01
CA ILE A 557 2.67 14.84 1.01
C ILE A 557 3.84 15.72 0.60
N SER A 558 3.55 16.95 0.20
CA SER A 558 4.55 17.95 -0.18
C SER A 558 3.98 19.33 0.08
N SER A 559 4.56 20.04 1.04
CA SER A 559 4.12 21.37 1.47
C SER A 559 5.01 22.49 0.96
N ALA A 560 6.26 22.19 0.60
CA ALA A 560 7.31 23.18 0.48
C ALA A 560 7.95 23.16 -0.90
N TYR A 561 8.29 24.35 -1.38
CA TYR A 561 9.22 24.53 -2.46
C TYR A 561 10.11 25.72 -2.12
N ARG A 562 11.42 25.47 -2.01
CA ARG A 562 12.43 26.49 -1.69
C ARG A 562 12.09 27.23 -0.39
N TRP A 563 11.97 28.55 -0.44
CA TRP A 563 11.77 29.42 0.71
C TRP A 563 10.29 29.63 1.10
N ALA A 564 9.34 28.88 0.54
CA ALA A 564 7.93 28.97 0.89
C ALA A 564 7.30 27.60 1.16
N SER A 565 6.32 27.55 2.06
CA SER A 565 5.59 26.33 2.40
C SER A 565 4.11 26.59 2.67
N ILE A 566 3.24 25.80 2.05
CA ILE A 566 1.80 25.76 2.31
C ILE A 566 1.59 24.88 3.55
N GLU A 567 1.30 25.50 4.69
CA GLU A 567 1.16 24.78 5.96
C GLU A 567 -0.26 24.27 6.16
N GLN A 568 -1.27 25.04 5.78
CA GLN A 568 -2.69 24.68 5.93
C GLN A 568 -3.49 25.12 4.70
N GLN A 569 -4.47 24.30 4.32
CA GLN A 569 -5.39 24.59 3.20
C GLN A 569 -6.70 25.19 3.70
N THR A 570 -7.38 25.96 2.86
CA THR A 570 -8.75 26.41 3.14
C THR A 570 -9.74 25.27 2.89
N GLN A 571 -9.55 24.52 1.81
CA GLN A 571 -10.33 23.35 1.40
C GLN A 571 -9.39 22.15 1.30
N PRO A 572 -9.49 21.16 2.20
CA PRO A 572 -8.60 20.01 2.22
C PRO A 572 -8.59 19.26 0.88
N LEU A 573 -7.39 18.90 0.40
CA LEU A 573 -7.15 18.10 -0.81
C LEU A 573 -7.65 18.69 -2.14
N LEU A 574 -8.15 19.93 -2.16
CA LEU A 574 -8.15 20.72 -3.39
C LEU A 574 -6.73 21.23 -3.66
N TYR A 575 -6.38 21.43 -4.93
CA TYR A 575 -5.07 21.97 -5.28
C TYR A 575 -4.85 23.35 -4.64
N SER A 576 -3.76 23.48 -3.90
CA SER A 576 -3.24 24.74 -3.40
C SER A 576 -2.08 25.18 -4.27
N ARG A 577 -2.01 26.48 -4.57
CA ARG A 577 -0.94 27.05 -5.39
C ARG A 577 -0.38 28.30 -4.73
N ILE A 578 0.93 28.48 -4.80
CA ILE A 578 1.63 29.72 -4.45
C ILE A 578 2.46 30.18 -5.64
N GLN A 579 2.33 31.46 -5.98
CA GLN A 579 3.12 32.12 -7.01
C GLN A 579 3.75 33.36 -6.39
N LEU A 580 5.00 33.23 -5.95
CA LEU A 580 5.66 34.23 -5.11
C LEU A 580 6.93 34.75 -5.78
N GLY A 581 7.22 36.03 -5.57
CA GLY A 581 8.46 36.69 -5.97
C GLY A 581 9.06 37.44 -4.80
N ARG A 582 10.39 37.47 -4.72
CA ARG A 582 11.11 38.37 -3.81
C ARG A 582 12.02 39.31 -4.60
N LYS A 583 12.02 40.60 -4.25
CA LYS A 583 12.86 41.63 -4.87
C LYS A 583 13.21 42.70 -3.84
N GLY A 584 14.51 42.89 -3.60
CA GLY A 584 14.96 43.76 -2.51
C GLY A 584 14.33 43.32 -1.19
N GLN A 585 13.80 44.26 -0.43
CA GLN A 585 13.12 44.01 0.85
C GLN A 585 11.60 43.74 0.69
N SER A 586 11.17 43.25 -0.47
CA SER A 586 9.76 42.96 -0.74
C SER A 586 9.54 41.51 -1.17
N ILE A 587 8.47 40.91 -0.63
CA ILE A 587 7.91 39.64 -1.10
C ILE A 587 6.49 39.91 -1.61
N THR A 588 6.20 39.50 -2.84
CA THR A 588 4.88 39.69 -3.45
C THR A 588 4.38 38.41 -4.10
N GLY A 589 3.06 38.24 -4.24
CA GLY A 589 2.55 37.07 -4.96
C GLY A 589 1.06 36.81 -4.82
N THR A 590 0.63 35.68 -5.38
CA THR A 590 -0.74 35.19 -5.30
C THR A 590 -0.78 33.78 -4.71
N THR A 591 -1.92 33.46 -4.10
CA THR A 591 -2.20 32.18 -3.48
C THR A 591 -3.58 31.68 -3.89
N SER A 592 -3.73 30.36 -4.00
CA SER A 592 -5.01 29.70 -4.14
C SER A 592 -5.11 28.57 -3.14
N ASN A 593 -6.26 28.47 -2.46
CA ASN A 593 -6.55 27.45 -1.45
C ASN A 593 -5.49 27.36 -0.32
N VAL A 594 -4.94 28.49 0.13
CA VAL A 594 -3.98 28.57 1.25
C VAL A 594 -4.62 29.28 2.43
N ALA A 595 -4.63 28.62 3.60
CA ALA A 595 -5.07 29.20 4.86
C ALA A 595 -3.90 29.72 5.70
N LEU A 596 -2.75 29.03 5.65
CA LEU A 596 -1.53 29.40 6.36
C LEU A 596 -0.31 29.17 5.47
N LEU A 597 0.52 30.20 5.34
CA LEU A 597 1.76 30.19 4.57
C LEU A 597 2.95 30.41 5.51
N LYS A 598 4.01 29.63 5.31
CA LYS A 598 5.32 29.82 5.94
C LYS A 598 6.31 30.33 4.91
N LEU A 599 7.10 31.34 5.29
CA LEU A 599 8.21 31.89 4.50
C LEU A 599 9.51 31.74 5.28
N ALA A 600 10.50 31.07 4.68
CA ALA A 600 11.87 31.04 5.19
C ALA A 600 12.60 32.31 4.69
N LEU A 601 13.11 33.11 5.62
CA LEU A 601 13.67 34.43 5.34
C LEU A 601 15.20 34.43 5.37
N ASN A 602 15.83 33.29 5.05
CA ASN A 602 17.27 33.07 5.16
C ASN A 602 18.13 34.01 4.30
N GLU A 603 17.55 34.67 3.29
CA GLU A 603 18.26 35.65 2.44
C GLU A 603 18.29 37.06 3.02
N PHE A 604 17.59 37.30 4.12
CA PHE A 604 17.52 38.59 4.77
C PHE A 604 18.34 38.58 6.05
N ALA A 605 19.19 39.59 6.22
CA ALA A 605 19.96 39.75 7.44
C ALA A 605 19.02 40.00 8.64
N ALA A 606 19.50 39.77 9.86
CA ALA A 606 18.76 40.14 11.06
C ALA A 606 18.40 41.64 11.07
N LYS A 607 17.25 41.99 11.63
CA LYS A 607 16.73 43.36 11.75
C LYS A 607 16.48 44.06 10.41
N THR A 608 16.23 43.29 9.35
CA THR A 608 15.90 43.82 8.01
C THR A 608 14.39 44.06 7.93
N PRO A 609 13.93 45.29 7.63
CA PRO A 609 12.51 45.55 7.39
C PRO A 609 12.08 44.97 6.05
N LEU A 610 10.90 44.33 6.02
CA LEU A 610 10.33 43.66 4.87
C LEU A 610 8.88 44.08 4.65
N THR A 611 8.50 44.15 3.37
CA THR A 611 7.13 44.40 2.92
C THR A 611 6.59 43.17 2.21
N ILE A 612 5.52 42.58 2.75
CA ILE A 612 4.88 41.37 2.21
C ILE A 612 3.49 41.72 1.64
N THR A 613 3.29 41.51 0.34
CA THR A 613 2.02 41.81 -0.35
C THR A 613 1.49 40.56 -1.07
N LEU A 614 0.40 39.99 -0.56
CA LEU A 614 -0.19 38.75 -1.09
C LEU A 614 -1.64 38.99 -1.54
N ASP A 615 -2.02 38.45 -2.71
CA ASP A 615 -3.38 38.48 -3.24
C ASP A 615 -3.99 39.89 -3.39
N ALA A 616 -3.15 40.88 -3.74
CA ALA A 616 -3.52 42.30 -3.81
C ALA A 616 -4.12 42.88 -2.51
N ASN A 617 -3.90 42.22 -1.35
CA ASN A 617 -4.25 42.76 -0.04
C ASN A 617 -3.27 43.86 0.41
N PRO A 618 -3.63 44.67 1.43
CA PRO A 618 -2.70 45.60 2.07
C PRO A 618 -1.41 44.92 2.51
N ALA A 619 -0.29 45.64 2.35
CA ALA A 619 1.02 45.10 2.67
C ALA A 619 1.20 44.88 4.18
N LEU A 620 1.84 43.78 4.54
CA LEU A 620 2.29 43.49 5.90
C LEU A 620 3.72 43.98 6.08
N ALA A 621 3.94 44.78 7.12
CA ALA A 621 5.28 45.15 7.57
C ALA A 621 5.81 44.11 8.55
N TYR A 622 7.04 43.63 8.30
CA TYR A 622 7.73 42.70 9.19
C TYR A 622 9.19 43.09 9.32
N THR A 623 9.83 42.85 10.45
CA THR A 623 11.28 43.04 10.62
C THR A 623 11.87 41.73 11.09
N THR A 624 12.86 41.22 10.36
CA THR A 624 13.48 39.93 10.70
C THR A 624 14.14 39.98 12.07
N THR A 625 13.99 38.89 12.82
CA THR A 625 14.55 38.70 14.16
C THR A 625 15.97 38.13 14.11
N SER A 626 16.28 37.32 13.09
CA SER A 626 17.58 36.68 12.88
C SER A 626 17.88 36.47 11.39
N ALA A 627 19.08 35.99 11.07
CA ALA A 627 19.46 35.61 9.70
C ALA A 627 18.83 34.29 9.22
N HIS A 628 18.17 33.53 10.10
CA HIS A 628 17.46 32.29 9.79
C HIS A 628 16.01 32.37 10.23
N ASP A 629 15.41 33.54 10.04
CA ASP A 629 14.06 33.81 10.50
C ASP A 629 12.99 33.10 9.66
N THR A 630 11.84 32.84 10.28
CA THR A 630 10.70 32.22 9.63
C THR A 630 9.44 33.02 9.95
N LEU A 631 8.75 33.43 8.90
CA LEU A 631 7.50 34.17 8.99
C LEU A 631 6.31 33.27 8.69
N PHE A 632 5.27 33.35 9.52
CA PHE A 632 3.98 32.74 9.24
C PHE A 632 2.96 33.83 8.97
N VAL A 633 2.17 33.67 7.91
CA VAL A 633 1.03 34.54 7.60
C VAL A 633 -0.21 33.69 7.40
N ARG A 634 -1.33 34.15 7.95
CA ARG A 634 -2.62 33.47 7.93
C ARG A 634 -3.66 34.31 7.19
N ARG A 635 -4.54 33.63 6.45
CA ARG A 635 -5.68 34.26 5.80
C ARG A 635 -6.88 34.25 6.74
N GLU A 636 -7.39 35.43 7.06
CA GLU A 636 -8.55 35.65 7.92
C GLU A 636 -9.51 36.63 7.24
N ASN A 637 -10.78 36.24 7.06
CA ASN A 637 -11.80 37.07 6.40
C ASN A 637 -11.35 37.68 5.06
N GLY A 638 -10.61 36.90 4.27
CA GLY A 638 -10.08 37.31 2.96
C GLY A 638 -8.75 38.07 2.99
N GLN A 639 -8.29 38.55 4.14
CA GLN A 639 -7.06 39.33 4.31
C GLN A 639 -5.93 38.51 4.94
N TRP A 640 -4.68 38.87 4.64
CA TRP A 640 -3.50 38.27 5.26
C TRP A 640 -3.11 38.99 6.54
N LYS A 641 -2.70 38.24 7.55
CA LYS A 641 -2.15 38.77 8.82
C LYS A 641 -0.95 37.98 9.27
N LEU A 642 -0.07 38.62 10.05
CA LEU A 642 1.01 37.93 10.76
C LEU A 642 0.43 36.89 11.71
N ALA A 643 1.03 35.70 11.73
CA ALA A 643 0.61 34.59 12.55
C ALA A 643 1.79 33.98 13.30
N GLN A 644 1.50 33.22 14.34
CA GLN A 644 2.49 32.36 14.98
C GLN A 644 2.54 31.00 14.28
N ARG A 645 3.60 30.24 14.57
CA ARG A 645 3.68 28.83 14.18
C ARG A 645 2.44 28.08 14.71
N PRO A 646 1.76 27.26 13.88
CA PRO A 646 0.61 26.50 14.32
C PRO A 646 1.01 25.44 15.34
N ASP A 647 0.12 25.17 16.29
CA ASP A 647 0.30 24.08 17.26
C ASP A 647 0.33 22.72 16.54
N ALA A 648 1.13 21.76 17.02
CA ALA A 648 1.23 20.43 16.43
C ALA A 648 -0.10 19.62 16.50
N ALA A 649 -1.02 19.99 17.39
CA ALA A 649 -2.38 19.45 17.43
C ALA A 649 -3.21 19.84 16.20
N GLN A 650 -2.94 20.98 15.57
CA GLN A 650 -3.60 21.37 14.33
C GLN A 650 -3.12 20.52 13.15
N LYS A 651 -3.91 20.49 12.08
CA LYS A 651 -3.45 19.93 10.80
C LYS A 651 -2.27 20.71 10.26
N GLY A 652 -1.37 19.99 9.62
CA GLY A 652 -0.22 20.55 8.91
C GLY A 652 0.58 19.46 8.20
N PRO A 653 1.75 19.79 7.64
CA PRO A 653 2.58 18.83 6.90
C PRO A 653 2.99 17.61 7.72
N HIS A 654 3.06 17.74 9.06
CA HIS A 654 3.37 16.65 9.98
C HIS A 654 2.22 15.66 10.18
N ARG A 655 0.97 16.09 9.98
CA ARG A 655 -0.26 15.31 10.15
C ARG A 655 -1.43 16.06 9.52
N ASN A 656 -1.76 15.73 8.26
CA ASN A 656 -2.79 16.45 7.50
C ASN A 656 -4.12 15.67 7.38
N GLY A 657 -4.14 14.41 7.85
CA GLY A 657 -5.02 13.38 7.28
C GLY A 657 -4.38 12.78 6.02
N THR A 658 -4.96 11.81 5.32
CA THR A 658 -6.34 11.30 5.30
C THR A 658 -6.52 10.06 6.20
N PHE A 659 -7.55 9.23 5.98
CA PHE A 659 -7.67 7.89 6.57
C PHE A 659 -6.35 7.09 6.58
N LYS A 660 -5.51 7.24 5.54
CA LYS A 660 -4.24 6.51 5.41
C LYS A 660 -3.12 7.02 6.32
N ASP A 661 -3.28 8.16 6.99
CA ASP A 661 -2.24 8.80 7.81
C ASP A 661 -1.75 7.91 8.97
N ALA A 662 -2.66 7.17 9.61
CA ALA A 662 -2.33 6.25 10.71
C ALA A 662 -1.39 5.09 10.29
N PHE A 663 -1.18 4.87 8.99
CA PHE A 663 -0.35 3.79 8.48
C PHE A 663 1.13 4.18 8.30
N ASN A 664 1.49 5.44 8.54
CA ASN A 664 2.81 5.97 8.17
C ASN A 664 3.84 6.00 9.32
N ASN A 665 3.44 5.64 10.54
CA ASN A 665 4.26 5.79 11.74
C ASN A 665 4.38 4.47 12.51
N ARG A 666 5.17 3.52 12.03
CA ARG A 666 5.36 2.17 12.61
C ARG A 666 4.07 1.57 13.16
N MET A 667 3.03 1.48 12.34
CA MET A 667 1.67 1.24 12.84
C MET A 667 1.49 -0.05 13.67
N VAL A 668 0.47 -0.06 14.55
CA VAL A 668 -0.01 -1.23 15.29
C VAL A 668 -1.48 -1.48 15.01
N PHE A 669 -1.86 -2.75 14.84
CA PHE A 669 -3.25 -3.17 14.64
C PHE A 669 -3.85 -3.61 15.97
N VAL A 670 -4.95 -2.96 16.37
CA VAL A 670 -5.60 -3.18 17.66
C VAL A 670 -7.03 -3.68 17.44
N TYR A 671 -7.31 -4.93 17.79
CA TYR A 671 -8.63 -5.54 17.56
C TYR A 671 -9.47 -5.63 18.83
N GLY A 672 -10.78 -5.38 18.69
CA GLY A 672 -11.72 -5.39 19.81
C GLY A 672 -12.03 -6.79 20.32
N THR A 673 -12.10 -6.97 21.65
CA THR A 673 -12.36 -8.26 22.31
C THR A 673 -13.60 -8.26 23.21
N LYS A 674 -14.34 -7.14 23.30
CA LYS A 674 -15.48 -6.96 24.22
C LYS A 674 -16.85 -7.17 23.57
N GLY A 675 -16.88 -7.60 22.31
CA GLY A 675 -18.11 -7.85 21.56
C GLY A 675 -18.71 -9.23 21.79
N THR A 676 -19.70 -9.59 20.97
CA THR A 676 -20.13 -10.99 20.84
C THR A 676 -19.01 -11.84 20.24
N LYS A 677 -19.16 -13.17 20.27
CA LYS A 677 -18.20 -14.07 19.65
C LYS A 677 -17.97 -13.72 18.18
N GLU A 678 -19.03 -13.47 17.42
CA GLU A 678 -18.98 -13.19 15.99
C GLU A 678 -18.34 -11.83 15.69
N GLU A 679 -18.60 -10.82 16.53
CA GLU A 679 -17.96 -9.50 16.42
C GLU A 679 -16.46 -9.60 16.72
N ASN A 680 -16.07 -10.32 17.77
CA ASN A 680 -14.67 -10.54 18.13
C ASN A 680 -13.92 -11.35 17.06
N ASP A 681 -14.56 -12.40 16.54
CA ASP A 681 -14.02 -13.19 15.42
C ASP A 681 -13.79 -12.28 14.20
N TRP A 682 -14.76 -11.44 13.83
CA TRP A 682 -14.58 -10.50 12.71
C TRP A 682 -13.45 -9.49 12.97
N ASN A 683 -13.38 -8.87 14.16
CA ASN A 683 -12.34 -7.90 14.50
C ASN A 683 -10.94 -8.50 14.32
N TRP A 684 -10.74 -9.72 14.83
CA TRP A 684 -9.50 -10.48 14.68
C TRP A 684 -9.22 -10.83 13.21
N GLN A 685 -10.21 -11.39 12.51
CA GLN A 685 -10.08 -11.80 11.11
C GLN A 685 -9.74 -10.63 10.20
N LYS A 686 -10.36 -9.47 10.43
CA LYS A 686 -10.11 -8.25 9.66
C LYS A 686 -8.70 -7.71 9.88
N ALA A 687 -8.23 -7.69 11.14
CA ALA A 687 -6.86 -7.31 11.45
C ALA A 687 -5.84 -8.24 10.76
N ARG A 688 -6.11 -9.55 10.76
CA ARG A 688 -5.26 -10.52 10.07
C ARG A 688 -5.29 -10.35 8.55
N TYR A 689 -6.48 -10.20 7.95
CA TYR A 689 -6.62 -9.97 6.50
C TYR A 689 -5.84 -8.75 6.01
N ASP A 690 -5.87 -7.66 6.78
CA ASP A 690 -5.07 -6.48 6.46
C ASP A 690 -3.58 -6.71 6.62
N ALA A 691 -3.16 -7.46 7.64
CA ALA A 691 -1.75 -7.80 7.83
C ALA A 691 -1.25 -8.73 6.71
N GLU A 692 -2.07 -9.70 6.26
CA GLU A 692 -1.78 -10.53 5.09
C GLU A 692 -1.62 -9.68 3.83
N THR A 693 -2.49 -8.69 3.64
CA THR A 693 -2.43 -7.76 2.50
C THR A 693 -1.17 -6.89 2.57
N TRP A 694 -0.85 -6.37 3.75
CA TRP A 694 0.33 -5.57 3.99
C TRP A 694 1.63 -6.37 3.78
N TYR A 695 1.67 -7.62 4.24
CA TYR A 695 2.78 -8.52 3.95
C TYR A 695 2.92 -8.78 2.43
N TYR A 696 1.82 -9.14 1.76
CA TYR A 696 1.85 -9.49 0.34
C TYR A 696 2.24 -8.32 -0.55
N ARG A 697 1.79 -7.09 -0.25
CA ARG A 697 2.07 -5.91 -1.07
C ARG A 697 3.29 -5.13 -0.59
N GLY A 698 3.43 -4.97 0.71
CA GLY A 698 4.40 -4.09 1.36
C GLY A 698 5.64 -4.78 1.91
N ASN A 699 5.79 -6.10 1.72
CA ASN A 699 6.84 -6.90 2.35
C ASN A 699 6.96 -6.61 3.85
N GLY A 700 5.82 -6.26 4.47
CA GLY A 700 5.79 -5.65 5.79
C GLY A 700 5.46 -6.65 6.88
N ALA A 701 5.59 -6.18 8.12
CA ALA A 701 5.30 -6.96 9.31
C ALA A 701 4.60 -6.08 10.35
N ILE A 702 3.39 -6.48 10.77
CA ILE A 702 2.56 -5.68 11.66
C ILE A 702 2.42 -6.34 13.02
N ASP A 703 2.50 -5.53 14.08
CA ASP A 703 2.07 -5.96 15.40
C ASP A 703 0.55 -5.97 15.46
N ILE A 704 -0.04 -7.14 15.76
CA ILE A 704 -1.47 -7.29 16.00
C ILE A 704 -1.67 -7.57 17.49
N VAL A 705 -2.44 -6.72 18.15
CA VAL A 705 -2.55 -6.67 19.61
C VAL A 705 -4.04 -6.62 19.99
N ALA A 706 -4.41 -7.32 21.06
CA ALA A 706 -5.74 -7.21 21.62
C ALA A 706 -5.92 -5.80 22.23
N ASP A 707 -7.12 -5.24 22.11
CA ASP A 707 -7.50 -3.98 22.76
C ASP A 707 -7.19 -3.92 24.28
N THR A 708 -7.27 -5.05 24.98
CA THR A 708 -6.94 -5.16 26.42
C THR A 708 -5.44 -5.09 26.73
N ASP A 709 -4.59 -5.40 25.75
CA ASP A 709 -3.13 -5.41 25.90
C ASP A 709 -2.51 -4.12 25.33
N PHE A 710 -3.32 -3.28 24.70
CA PHE A 710 -2.90 -2.00 24.16
C PHE A 710 -2.75 -0.93 25.25
N SER A 711 -1.70 -0.12 25.14
CA SER A 711 -1.59 1.12 25.90
C SER A 711 -0.81 2.18 25.11
N LEU A 712 -1.18 3.45 25.27
CA LEU A 712 -0.43 4.57 24.67
C LEU A 712 1.04 4.64 25.11
N ALA A 713 1.37 4.11 26.29
CA ALA A 713 2.75 4.09 26.77
C ALA A 713 3.62 3.09 25.99
N SER A 714 3.12 1.86 25.79
CA SER A 714 3.85 0.80 25.08
C SER A 714 3.96 1.06 23.56
N TYR A 715 3.04 1.86 23.00
CA TYR A 715 2.95 2.15 21.57
C TYR A 715 3.04 3.66 21.28
N ALA A 716 3.80 4.40 22.08
CA ALA A 716 3.96 5.84 21.95
C ALA A 716 4.43 6.24 20.53
N ASP A 717 3.79 7.29 19.99
CA ASP A 717 4.05 7.84 18.64
C ASP A 717 3.95 6.84 17.48
N ARG A 718 3.33 5.68 17.71
CA ARG A 718 2.94 4.76 16.64
C ARG A 718 1.55 5.12 16.14
N GLY A 719 1.34 5.00 14.84
CA GLY A 719 -0.01 5.01 14.27
C GLY A 719 -0.79 3.78 14.74
N VAL A 720 -2.09 3.95 14.96
CA VAL A 720 -2.97 2.88 15.46
C VAL A 720 -4.05 2.60 14.44
N VAL A 721 -4.26 1.34 14.06
CA VAL A 721 -5.44 0.92 13.28
C VAL A 721 -6.35 0.12 14.19
N LEU A 722 -7.51 0.68 14.51
CA LEU A 722 -8.48 0.12 15.44
C LEU A 722 -9.55 -0.65 14.67
N PHE A 723 -9.70 -1.94 15.00
CA PHE A 723 -10.74 -2.81 14.44
C PHE A 723 -11.87 -2.98 15.46
N GLY A 724 -13.09 -2.60 15.07
CA GLY A 724 -14.28 -2.65 15.91
C GLY A 724 -14.92 -1.28 16.14
N ASN A 725 -15.66 -1.15 17.23
CA ASN A 725 -16.45 0.03 17.59
C ASN A 725 -16.38 0.29 19.11
N ALA A 726 -16.98 1.39 19.59
CA ALA A 726 -16.90 1.79 20.99
C ALA A 726 -17.51 0.77 21.97
N THR A 727 -18.45 -0.06 21.51
CA THR A 727 -19.10 -1.09 22.32
C THR A 727 -18.22 -2.33 22.49
N ASN A 728 -17.39 -2.67 21.49
CA ASN A 728 -16.65 -3.93 21.48
C ASN A 728 -15.11 -3.79 21.55
N ASN A 729 -14.59 -2.57 21.59
CA ASN A 729 -13.15 -2.31 21.64
C ASN A 729 -12.77 -1.45 22.87
N ALA A 730 -12.05 -2.05 23.81
CA ALA A 730 -11.65 -1.42 25.07
C ALA A 730 -10.71 -0.22 24.91
N ALA A 731 -9.94 -0.16 23.81
CA ALA A 731 -9.03 0.95 23.53
C ALA A 731 -9.76 2.21 23.00
N TRP A 732 -11.04 2.09 22.62
CA TRP A 732 -11.81 3.19 22.02
C TRP A 732 -11.82 4.45 22.87
N LYS A 733 -12.19 4.34 24.15
CA LYS A 733 -12.28 5.50 25.05
C LYS A 733 -10.94 6.21 25.23
N GLN A 734 -9.83 5.47 25.22
CA GLN A 734 -8.50 6.05 25.35
C GLN A 734 -8.07 6.85 24.10
N LEU A 735 -8.51 6.42 22.92
CA LEU A 735 -8.08 6.97 21.63
C LEU A 735 -9.05 7.97 21.01
N LEU A 736 -10.36 7.85 21.30
CA LEU A 736 -11.43 8.45 20.51
C LEU A 736 -12.53 9.13 21.35
N ALA A 737 -12.32 9.31 22.67
CA ALA A 737 -13.35 9.92 23.53
C ALA A 737 -13.74 11.36 23.12
N ASP A 738 -12.82 12.10 22.49
CA ASP A 738 -13.04 13.46 21.98
C ASP A 738 -13.28 13.52 20.47
N CYS A 739 -13.34 12.36 19.80
CA CYS A 739 -13.67 12.30 18.38
C CYS A 739 -15.15 12.68 18.16
N PRO A 740 -15.47 13.60 17.23
CA PRO A 740 -16.85 13.97 16.93
C PRO A 740 -17.59 12.90 16.13
N ILE A 741 -16.91 11.82 15.71
CA ILE A 741 -17.49 10.62 15.12
C ILE A 741 -17.44 9.49 16.14
N GLN A 742 -18.60 8.98 16.52
CA GLN A 742 -18.75 7.85 17.43
C GLN A 742 -19.47 6.70 16.70
N LEU A 743 -18.85 5.52 16.74
CA LEU A 743 -19.37 4.30 16.16
C LEU A 743 -19.67 3.32 17.28
N GLU A 744 -20.92 2.88 17.39
CA GLU A 744 -21.43 2.05 18.48
C GLU A 744 -22.33 0.96 17.91
N ARG A 745 -22.71 -0.02 18.74
CA ARG A 745 -23.69 -1.02 18.30
C ARG A 745 -24.99 -0.34 17.88
N ASN A 746 -25.47 -0.68 16.67
CA ASN A 746 -26.67 -0.17 16.02
C ASN A 746 -26.72 1.34 15.74
N ARG A 747 -25.61 2.08 15.90
CA ARG A 747 -25.63 3.55 15.80
C ARG A 747 -24.29 4.13 15.36
N VAL A 748 -24.33 5.10 14.46
CA VAL A 748 -23.20 5.97 14.15
C VAL A 748 -23.64 7.43 14.27
N GLN A 749 -22.84 8.22 14.98
CA GLN A 749 -23.02 9.66 15.15
C GLN A 749 -21.82 10.39 14.56
N ALA A 750 -22.06 11.45 13.80
CA ALA A 750 -21.04 12.35 13.28
C ALA A 750 -21.50 13.80 13.47
N GLY A 751 -21.01 14.44 14.53
CA GLY A 751 -21.50 15.76 14.94
C GLY A 751 -23.00 15.74 15.23
N THR A 752 -23.77 16.51 14.47
CA THR A 752 -25.24 16.58 14.57
C THR A 752 -25.96 15.52 13.75
N GLN A 753 -25.26 14.82 12.84
CA GLN A 753 -25.85 13.76 12.02
C GLN A 753 -25.83 12.43 12.77
N GLN A 754 -26.87 11.63 12.59
CA GLN A 754 -26.98 10.31 13.22
C GLN A 754 -27.71 9.34 12.30
N TRP A 755 -27.22 8.10 12.27
CA TRP A 755 -27.88 6.97 11.61
C TRP A 755 -27.98 5.78 12.55
N GLN A 756 -29.03 4.98 12.39
CA GLN A 756 -29.29 3.78 13.17
C GLN A 756 -29.38 2.57 12.26
N GLY A 757 -28.94 1.40 12.74
CA GLY A 757 -28.93 0.14 11.98
C GLY A 757 -27.70 -0.72 12.32
N ASP A 758 -27.80 -2.03 12.12
CA ASP A 758 -26.73 -3.02 12.32
C ASP A 758 -25.82 -3.18 11.09
N ASP A 759 -26.13 -2.46 10.02
CA ASP A 759 -25.56 -2.56 8.68
C ASP A 759 -24.69 -1.37 8.28
N LEU A 760 -24.40 -0.47 9.22
CA LEU A 760 -23.59 0.73 8.99
C LEU A 760 -22.12 0.49 9.33
N ALA A 761 -21.25 1.15 8.57
CA ALA A 761 -19.81 1.02 8.61
C ALA A 761 -19.16 2.41 8.57
N ALA A 762 -17.94 2.50 9.09
CA ALA A 762 -17.16 3.71 8.98
C ALA A 762 -15.66 3.43 8.82
N TYR A 763 -15.03 4.28 8.01
CA TYR A 763 -13.59 4.50 7.99
C TYR A 763 -13.35 5.93 8.43
N PHE A 764 -12.51 6.17 9.44
CA PHE A 764 -12.11 7.53 9.78
C PHE A 764 -10.76 7.59 10.49
N VAL A 765 -10.12 8.76 10.46
CA VAL A 765 -8.86 9.06 11.18
C VAL A 765 -9.08 10.11 12.26
N TRP A 766 -8.32 10.02 13.35
CA TRP A 766 -8.31 11.00 14.44
C TRP A 766 -6.87 11.16 14.98
N PRO A 767 -6.43 12.38 15.35
CA PRO A 767 -5.11 12.56 15.95
C PRO A 767 -5.02 11.89 17.33
N ILE A 768 -3.90 11.21 17.61
CA ILE A 768 -3.68 10.63 18.94
C ILE A 768 -3.27 11.76 19.90
N LYS A 769 -4.08 11.98 20.94
CA LYS A 769 -3.81 12.97 21.97
C LYS A 769 -2.44 12.74 22.61
N GLY A 770 -1.62 13.78 22.65
CA GLY A 770 -0.26 13.73 23.19
C GLY A 770 0.82 13.34 22.17
N SER A 771 0.45 12.85 20.98
CA SER A 771 1.41 12.63 19.89
C SER A 771 1.47 13.82 18.93
N LYS A 772 2.67 14.17 18.51
CA LYS A 772 2.90 15.23 17.51
C LYS A 772 2.65 14.77 16.08
N THR A 773 2.70 13.47 15.80
CA THR A 773 2.67 12.93 14.44
C THR A 773 1.69 11.78 14.25
N ALA A 774 1.42 11.00 15.31
CA ALA A 774 0.60 9.80 15.17
C ALA A 774 -0.90 10.10 15.14
N SER A 775 -1.61 9.21 14.44
CA SER A 775 -3.06 9.19 14.29
C SER A 775 -3.59 7.79 14.52
N VAL A 776 -4.87 7.70 14.90
CA VAL A 776 -5.64 6.46 14.94
C VAL A 776 -6.58 6.42 13.74
N ALA A 777 -6.59 5.33 12.99
CA ALA A 777 -7.57 5.02 11.96
C ALA A 777 -8.54 3.95 12.47
N VAL A 778 -9.83 4.09 12.18
CA VAL A 778 -10.87 3.13 12.58
C VAL A 778 -11.40 2.39 11.38
N VAL A 779 -11.47 1.06 11.48
CA VAL A 779 -12.15 0.15 10.56
C VAL A 779 -13.21 -0.60 11.36
N GLY A 780 -14.48 -0.24 11.18
CA GLY A 780 -15.54 -0.84 12.00
C GLY A 780 -16.93 -0.72 11.42
N GLY A 781 -17.89 -1.33 12.12
CA GLY A 781 -19.30 -1.17 11.85
C GLY A 781 -20.17 -1.27 13.11
N THR A 782 -21.43 -0.90 12.95
CA THR A 782 -22.44 -0.87 14.02
C THR A 782 -23.01 -2.25 14.37
N GLY A 783 -22.73 -3.25 13.55
CA GLY A 783 -23.08 -4.66 13.76
C GLY A 783 -22.35 -5.53 12.74
N LEU A 784 -22.61 -6.84 12.73
CA LEU A 784 -21.86 -7.77 11.88
C LEU A 784 -22.01 -7.47 10.37
N LYS A 785 -23.18 -7.00 9.93
CA LYS A 785 -23.41 -6.58 8.54
C LYS A 785 -22.55 -5.37 8.17
N GLY A 786 -22.55 -4.34 9.02
CA GLY A 786 -21.73 -3.15 8.83
C GLY A 786 -20.23 -3.45 8.89
N MET A 787 -19.81 -4.25 9.86
CA MET A 787 -18.44 -4.76 9.95
C MET A 787 -18.02 -5.46 8.66
N ARG A 788 -18.86 -6.35 8.12
CA ARG A 788 -18.58 -7.01 6.83
C ARG A 788 -18.53 -6.05 5.64
N ALA A 789 -19.32 -4.97 5.65
CA ALA A 789 -19.19 -3.90 4.66
C ALA A 789 -17.83 -3.17 4.78
N ALA A 790 -17.25 -3.11 5.98
CA ALA A 790 -15.91 -2.58 6.23
C ALA A 790 -14.77 -3.58 5.93
N SER A 791 -15.05 -4.73 5.32
CA SER A 791 -14.03 -5.77 5.06
C SER A 791 -13.07 -5.43 3.91
N ALA A 792 -13.49 -4.58 2.97
CA ALA A 792 -12.63 -4.23 1.84
C ALA A 792 -11.47 -3.32 2.26
N ASN A 793 -10.26 -3.67 1.87
CA ASN A 793 -9.04 -2.91 2.17
C ASN A 793 -8.51 -2.12 0.96
N GLN A 794 -9.43 -1.51 0.21
CA GLN A 794 -9.08 -0.67 -0.95
C GLN A 794 -8.18 0.52 -0.61
N TYR A 795 -8.10 0.93 0.67
CA TYR A 795 -7.15 1.94 1.13
C TYR A 795 -5.69 1.54 0.92
N PHE A 796 -5.38 0.26 0.68
CA PHE A 796 -4.05 -0.16 0.26
C PHE A 796 -3.77 0.04 -1.24
N ALA A 797 -4.80 0.24 -2.09
CA ALA A 797 -4.59 0.49 -3.52
C ALA A 797 -3.97 1.89 -3.73
N GLY A 798 -2.96 1.98 -4.61
CA GLY A 798 -2.41 3.29 -4.96
C GLY A 798 -3.39 4.09 -5.82
N ALA A 799 -3.37 5.40 -5.67
CA ALA A 799 -4.37 6.33 -6.19
C ALA A 799 -5.81 6.18 -5.65
N SER A 800 -6.06 5.26 -4.71
CA SER A 800 -7.34 5.25 -4.01
C SER A 800 -7.40 6.42 -3.03
N GLY A 801 -8.16 7.44 -3.41
CA GLY A 801 -8.49 8.55 -2.54
C GLY A 801 -9.39 8.07 -1.41
N PHE A 802 -8.97 8.27 -0.17
CA PHE A 802 -9.84 8.18 1.01
C PHE A 802 -9.82 9.53 1.70
N PRO A 803 -10.98 10.11 2.06
CA PRO A 803 -11.04 11.34 2.84
C PRO A 803 -10.67 11.07 4.31
N ASP A 804 -10.82 12.05 5.21
CA ASP A 804 -10.56 11.81 6.63
C ASP A 804 -11.59 10.85 7.24
N PHE A 805 -12.83 10.88 6.73
CA PHE A 805 -13.87 9.98 7.17
C PHE A 805 -14.89 9.67 6.07
N MET A 806 -15.48 8.47 6.18
CA MET A 806 -16.54 7.97 5.31
C MET A 806 -17.43 7.02 6.11
N ILE A 807 -18.75 7.27 6.06
CA ILE A 807 -19.80 6.47 6.70
C ILE A 807 -20.68 5.91 5.60
N PHE A 808 -20.93 4.60 5.62
CA PHE A 808 -21.62 3.87 4.55
C PHE A 808 -22.38 2.67 5.11
N GLY A 809 -23.33 2.14 4.35
CA GLY A 809 -24.05 0.92 4.71
C GLY A 809 -23.60 -0.30 3.90
N LEU A 810 -24.10 -1.48 4.27
CA LEU A 810 -23.92 -2.71 3.50
C LEU A 810 -24.46 -2.60 2.07
N ASP A 811 -25.48 -1.77 1.86
CA ASP A 811 -26.01 -1.41 0.54
C ASP A 811 -24.96 -0.76 -0.38
N MET A 812 -23.91 -0.13 0.14
CA MET A 812 -22.79 0.39 -0.68
C MET A 812 -22.13 -0.73 -1.50
N VAL A 813 -22.02 -1.93 -0.94
CA VAL A 813 -21.40 -3.09 -1.59
C VAL A 813 -22.21 -3.54 -2.81
N ARG A 814 -23.50 -3.20 -2.87
CA ARG A 814 -24.36 -3.46 -4.03
C ARG A 814 -24.50 -2.23 -4.91
N ASP A 815 -24.82 -1.08 -4.33
CA ASP A 815 -25.32 0.11 -5.04
C ASP A 815 -24.27 1.22 -5.24
N GLY A 816 -23.02 0.99 -4.82
CA GLY A 816 -21.93 1.95 -4.96
C GLY A 816 -22.12 3.21 -4.11
N SER A 817 -21.90 4.39 -4.70
CA SER A 817 -21.93 5.68 -4.00
C SER A 817 -23.28 5.98 -3.32
N LYS A 818 -24.39 5.40 -3.81
CA LYS A 818 -25.72 5.53 -3.19
C LYS A 818 -25.78 4.96 -1.77
N GLY A 819 -24.97 3.95 -1.46
CA GLY A 819 -24.91 3.35 -0.14
C GLY A 819 -24.03 4.11 0.87
N VAL A 820 -23.41 5.21 0.46
CA VAL A 820 -22.65 6.09 1.35
C VAL A 820 -23.61 7.07 2.01
N ARG A 821 -23.44 7.30 3.31
CA ARG A 821 -24.25 8.23 4.10
C ARG A 821 -23.60 9.60 4.19
N MET A 822 -22.29 9.63 4.46
CA MET A 822 -21.54 10.86 4.67
C MET A 822 -20.06 10.63 4.39
N ALA A 823 -19.37 11.59 3.79
CA ALA A 823 -17.92 11.57 3.64
C ALA A 823 -17.35 12.99 3.66
N GLY A 824 -16.12 13.15 4.15
CA GLY A 824 -15.52 14.47 4.21
C GLY A 824 -14.24 14.56 5.01
N PHE A 825 -13.89 15.80 5.31
CA PHE A 825 -12.66 16.17 5.99
C PHE A 825 -12.96 16.95 7.26
N PHE A 826 -12.08 16.84 8.24
CA PHE A 826 -12.05 17.79 9.34
C PHE A 826 -11.37 19.09 8.90
N ASP A 827 -11.72 20.21 9.53
CA ASP A 827 -11.02 21.47 9.37
C ASP A 827 -9.58 21.42 9.92
N ASN A 828 -8.85 22.53 9.86
CA ASN A 828 -7.46 22.60 10.34
C ASN A 828 -7.32 22.40 11.86
N ASN A 829 -8.43 22.45 12.62
CA ASN A 829 -8.48 22.22 14.07
C ASN A 829 -9.16 20.88 14.41
N TRP A 830 -9.29 19.97 13.45
CA TRP A 830 -9.94 18.67 13.59
C TRP A 830 -11.44 18.75 13.95
N LYS A 831 -12.15 19.80 13.53
CA LYS A 831 -13.60 19.95 13.74
C LYS A 831 -14.41 19.50 12.52
N LEU A 832 -15.59 18.92 12.76
CA LEU A 832 -16.59 18.69 11.73
C LEU A 832 -17.31 19.99 11.39
N MET A 833 -17.10 20.47 10.17
CA MET A 833 -17.70 21.69 9.66
C MET A 833 -18.54 21.37 8.42
N PRO A 834 -19.81 21.82 8.31
CA PRO A 834 -20.71 21.47 7.20
C PRO A 834 -20.12 21.68 5.79
N GLU A 835 -19.30 22.70 5.61
CA GLU A 835 -18.64 23.02 4.34
C GLU A 835 -17.46 22.09 3.99
N LYS A 836 -17.08 21.16 4.88
CA LYS A 836 -15.96 20.21 4.70
C LYS A 836 -16.41 18.79 4.41
N TYR A 837 -17.72 18.53 4.40
CA TYR A 837 -18.28 17.21 4.15
C TYR A 837 -19.51 17.27 3.25
N ALA A 838 -19.95 16.09 2.81
CA ALA A 838 -21.19 15.91 2.08
C ALA A 838 -22.00 14.79 2.74
N VAL A 839 -23.31 15.00 2.84
CA VAL A 839 -24.29 14.00 3.30
C VAL A 839 -25.13 13.61 2.10
N ASN A 840 -25.21 12.30 1.83
CA ASN A 840 -25.95 11.81 0.68
C ASN A 840 -27.45 12.11 0.82
N GLY A 841 -28.07 12.62 -0.24
CA GLY A 841 -29.48 13.04 -0.24
C GLY A 841 -29.78 14.42 0.36
N GLN A 842 -28.76 15.16 0.84
CA GLN A 842 -28.91 16.56 1.27
C GLN A 842 -28.21 17.50 0.26
N LYS A 843 -28.84 18.62 -0.07
CA LYS A 843 -28.15 19.71 -0.80
C LYS A 843 -27.22 20.41 0.19
N ASN A 844 -25.94 20.50 -0.13
CA ASN A 844 -25.01 21.30 0.66
C ASN A 844 -25.43 22.78 0.55
N GLY A 845 -25.65 23.45 1.67
CA GLY A 845 -26.17 24.83 1.73
C GLY A 845 -25.15 25.92 1.36
N ALA A 846 -24.25 25.67 0.41
CA ALA A 846 -23.20 26.60 0.01
C ALA A 846 -22.86 26.48 -1.48
N GLU A 847 -23.88 26.44 -2.35
CA GLU A 847 -23.74 26.85 -3.76
C GLU A 847 -24.22 28.29 -3.93
#